data_AF-A0A814ZH69-F1
#
_entry.id   AF-A0A814ZH69-F1
#
_cell.length_a   1.000
_cell.length_b   1.000
_cell.length_c   1.000
_cell.angle_alpha   90.00
_cell.angle_beta   90.00
_cell.angle_gamma   90.00
#
_symmetry.space_group_name_H-M   'P 1'
#
loop_
_entity.id
_entity.type
_entity.pdbx_description
1 polymer ?
#
loop_
_entity_poly.entity_id
_entity_poly.type
_entity_poly.pdbx_seq_one_letter_code
_entity_poly.pdbx_strand_id
1 'polypeptide(L)'
;MTFNQATCRYEKAVHGLPANMNYEWKVAFNGKWGGDKGCNNGGNCQFNSGSSGTILLIYNPFNGQLATSSLSSDQTTVPGSVSTSAPSTCSNPYKGRIVRTSGDYQSELGSTAPWLTTEVNSLMTFDETSCLYLLTLSGLTSNRFYEWKVTFDNSWSGSIGCGNGGNCKFSTSAAGTVELVFEPSSKQLSFRPLATVCGNGQCELGETCSTCLIDCSECPPAICGDGKCEDAESCESCSNDCGKCSVCGDDICQTSETYQTCPQDCPNELPGCGIFKEESCVDDSQFHATSDVEEKRWQTPKPGTNGYQSSFQDYHTLVGYADIIYISTDRLAADVCLQTKHRQLNSVTLTYFFDGITQTTKCKRYTNAYTGILLAVVTGSDGSTLELPEIDFVWNAKPIPSRSGDYHNGQKGAITEMFGWPHNDVKEECEFLGKAGYLGVKLFPVHEQLMSTQPFENAMNPWYFMYQPVSYNLDGRMGTREELRDLIQTCRSFGVRVYIDAVLNHFTGAGNDLNQHRNPGSGCVKWGNKTSSAPIERQSPFYIHAFTYQYNANTGKAPSNEFPAAAIGPEDFHCDRPNGAWTNLFILNNGWLVGLVDLDTSMDYVRERQAAYLVDMLSLGVSGFRIDAAKHISPEDLSAIMKKVQTKMGGKLPDDFFVWLEVLTDGEAQYIWTGPSWYGTMFTNILKQDLVLDSEIDKIKFYFILIITMWDGLYPKEPFHNPTVPRHRVVIQNDDHDQQNPGSSSRDMDTFGCVLVKNCSISVHRNFEIRLFTNPNGVTDNNNDWPIRFILSSYYHTYGDLGIPDGKSSCNLCTVMCETCRKSVPYIKAHEPMACAYVGNGYTRTHRDIFVINAMRAWMKLTPISGVSLGIGHCA
;
A
#
# COMPACT_ATOMS: atom_id res chain seq x y z
N MET A 1 17.88 -19.87 14.90
CA MET A 1 16.83 -20.57 15.68
C MET A 1 15.53 -19.81 15.46
N THR A 2 14.37 -20.45 15.60
CA THR A 2 13.06 -19.81 15.38
C THR A 2 12.42 -19.51 16.73
N PHE A 3 11.83 -18.33 16.90
CA PHE A 3 11.13 -18.01 18.15
C PHE A 3 9.78 -18.73 18.20
N ASN A 4 9.62 -19.63 19.15
CA ASN A 4 8.36 -20.29 19.45
C ASN A 4 7.55 -19.37 20.37
N GLN A 5 6.50 -18.75 19.83
CA GLN A 5 5.66 -17.80 20.56
C GLN A 5 4.88 -18.45 21.71
N ALA A 6 4.56 -19.76 21.60
CA ALA A 6 3.84 -20.49 22.63
C ALA A 6 4.70 -20.78 23.87
N THR A 7 5.98 -21.08 23.66
CA THR A 7 6.92 -21.37 24.77
C THR A 7 7.78 -20.16 25.15
N CYS A 8 7.71 -19.07 24.36
CA CYS A 8 8.53 -17.87 24.50
C CYS A 8 10.05 -18.17 24.46
N ARG A 9 10.46 -19.16 23.66
CA ARG A 9 11.85 -19.61 23.54
C ARG A 9 12.26 -19.71 22.07
N TYR A 10 13.54 -19.53 21.79
CA TYR A 10 14.10 -19.82 20.48
C TYR A 10 14.44 -21.30 20.38
N GLU A 11 13.88 -21.98 19.39
CA GLU A 11 13.99 -23.41 19.22
C GLU A 11 14.53 -23.73 17.81
N LYS A 12 15.36 -24.77 17.70
CA LYS A 12 15.84 -25.27 16.40
C LYS A 12 16.03 -26.77 16.45
N ALA A 13 15.24 -27.48 15.67
CA ALA A 13 15.45 -28.90 15.43
C ALA A 13 16.63 -29.10 14.47
N VAL A 14 17.53 -30.02 14.83
CA VAL A 14 18.68 -30.46 14.05
C VAL A 14 18.48 -31.95 13.78
N HIS A 15 18.23 -32.28 12.52
CA HIS A 15 17.89 -33.62 12.06
C HIS A 15 19.12 -34.36 11.53
N GLY A 16 19.07 -35.70 11.49
CA GLY A 16 20.05 -36.52 10.80
C GLY A 16 21.40 -36.66 11.51
N LEU A 17 21.44 -36.46 12.83
CA LEU A 17 22.66 -36.66 13.61
C LEU A 17 22.95 -38.17 13.75
N PRO A 18 24.17 -38.63 13.43
CA PRO A 18 24.61 -40.00 13.70
C PRO A 18 24.47 -40.38 15.17
N ALA A 19 24.16 -41.64 15.45
CA ALA A 19 24.02 -42.15 16.81
C ALA A 19 25.36 -42.11 17.60
N ASN A 20 25.27 -41.92 18.91
CA ASN A 20 26.38 -42.00 19.87
C ASN A 20 27.58 -41.06 19.63
N MET A 21 27.38 -39.94 18.94
CA MET A 21 28.42 -38.93 18.71
C MET A 21 28.28 -37.75 19.67
N ASN A 22 29.41 -37.18 20.09
CA ASN A 22 29.44 -35.98 20.94
C ASN A 22 29.52 -34.72 20.07
N TYR A 23 28.69 -33.73 20.40
CA TYR A 23 28.60 -32.46 19.70
C TYR A 23 28.68 -31.30 20.68
N GLU A 24 29.05 -30.13 20.14
CA GLU A 24 29.07 -28.88 20.88
C GLU A 24 28.33 -27.77 20.14
N TRP A 25 27.71 -26.84 20.88
CA TRP A 25 26.96 -25.73 20.30
C TRP A 25 26.87 -24.51 21.24
N LYS A 26 26.55 -23.35 20.66
CA LYS A 26 26.24 -22.08 21.34
C LYS A 26 25.47 -21.16 20.38
N VAL A 27 24.92 -20.05 20.88
CA VAL A 27 24.03 -19.18 20.11
C VAL A 27 24.71 -17.87 19.71
N ALA A 28 24.56 -17.47 18.42
CA ALA A 28 24.98 -16.18 17.88
C ALA A 28 23.77 -15.31 17.53
N PHE A 29 23.90 -14.00 17.70
CA PHE A 29 22.87 -13.02 17.31
C PHE A 29 23.36 -12.18 16.14
N ASN A 30 22.52 -12.01 15.13
CA ASN A 30 22.79 -11.22 13.92
C ASN A 30 24.15 -11.57 13.26
N GLY A 31 24.51 -12.86 13.29
CA GLY A 31 25.75 -13.37 12.72
C GLY A 31 27.04 -13.03 13.48
N LYS A 32 26.97 -12.48 14.70
CA LYS A 32 28.14 -12.10 15.52
C LYS A 32 28.21 -12.86 16.84
N TRP A 33 29.42 -13.14 17.31
CA TRP A 33 29.72 -13.77 18.60
C TRP A 33 30.04 -12.69 19.64
N GLY A 34 29.06 -12.27 20.44
CA GLY A 34 29.26 -11.27 21.51
C GLY A 34 28.37 -11.50 22.73
N GLY A 35 28.97 -11.66 23.91
CA GLY A 35 28.32 -11.96 25.20
C GLY A 35 28.36 -13.46 25.55
N ASP A 36 28.40 -13.80 26.85
CA ASP A 36 28.46 -15.18 27.35
C ASP A 36 27.16 -15.95 27.05
N LYS A 37 27.05 -16.48 25.82
CA LYS A 37 25.84 -17.16 25.30
C LYS A 37 26.10 -18.64 25.03
N GLY A 38 26.81 -19.24 25.98
CA GLY A 38 27.18 -20.65 26.03
C GLY A 38 27.20 -21.16 27.47
N CYS A 39 27.31 -22.47 27.67
CA CYS A 39 27.37 -23.11 28.99
C CYS A 39 28.69 -22.79 29.70
N ASN A 40 28.73 -22.88 31.05
CA ASN A 40 29.93 -22.63 31.85
C ASN A 40 30.62 -21.28 31.55
N ASN A 41 29.92 -20.17 31.79
CA ASN A 41 30.40 -18.80 31.52
C ASN A 41 30.79 -18.57 30.05
N GLY A 42 29.89 -18.88 29.12
CA GLY A 42 30.06 -18.55 27.70
C GLY A 42 30.80 -19.60 26.86
N GLY A 43 31.25 -20.71 27.45
CA GLY A 43 31.84 -21.86 26.76
C GLY A 43 30.82 -22.65 25.93
N ASN A 44 31.29 -23.55 25.06
CA ASN A 44 30.39 -24.34 24.22
C ASN A 44 29.59 -25.36 25.08
N CYS A 45 28.29 -25.46 24.83
CA CYS A 45 27.43 -26.47 25.44
C CYS A 45 27.64 -27.82 24.75
N GLN A 46 27.81 -28.90 25.51
CA GLN A 46 28.03 -30.24 24.96
C GLN A 46 26.78 -31.13 25.10
N PHE A 47 26.55 -32.00 24.12
CA PHE A 47 25.56 -33.08 24.22
C PHE A 47 25.99 -34.31 23.41
N ASN A 48 25.45 -35.47 23.77
CA ASN A 48 25.61 -36.71 23.01
C ASN A 48 24.29 -37.05 22.30
N SER A 49 24.36 -37.50 21.05
CA SER A 49 23.15 -37.81 20.26
C SER A 49 22.39 -39.05 20.74
N GLY A 50 23.06 -40.00 21.42
CA GLY A 50 22.47 -41.23 21.96
C GLY A 50 21.98 -42.22 20.89
N SER A 51 21.01 -41.82 20.07
CA SER A 51 20.50 -42.56 18.91
C SER A 51 20.53 -41.69 17.65
N SER A 52 20.38 -42.30 16.48
CA SER A 52 20.29 -41.56 15.22
C SER A 52 18.92 -40.87 15.16
N GLY A 53 18.90 -39.54 15.03
CA GLY A 53 17.62 -38.83 15.07
C GLY A 53 17.72 -37.32 15.10
N THR A 54 16.66 -36.71 15.60
CA THR A 54 16.50 -35.26 15.68
C THR A 54 16.71 -34.78 17.10
N ILE A 55 17.48 -33.72 17.28
CA ILE A 55 17.62 -33.03 18.56
C ILE A 55 17.08 -31.61 18.45
N LEU A 56 16.34 -31.19 19.47
CA LEU A 56 15.85 -29.83 19.61
C LEU A 56 16.81 -29.02 20.49
N LEU A 57 17.37 -27.96 19.92
CA LEU A 57 18.16 -26.97 20.63
C LEU A 57 17.23 -25.85 21.08
N ILE A 58 17.31 -25.46 22.34
CA ILE A 58 16.41 -24.48 22.95
C ILE A 58 17.23 -23.38 23.63
N TYR A 59 16.90 -22.13 23.34
CA TYR A 59 17.43 -20.94 23.99
C TYR A 59 16.30 -20.09 24.58
N ASN A 60 16.35 -19.86 25.88
CA ASN A 60 15.41 -18.96 26.54
C ASN A 60 15.99 -17.53 26.60
N PRO A 61 15.41 -16.57 25.87
CA PRO A 61 15.95 -15.21 25.79
C PRO A 61 15.78 -14.42 27.10
N PHE A 62 14.89 -14.83 27.99
CA PHE A 62 14.57 -14.09 29.22
C PHE A 62 15.57 -14.36 30.35
N ASN A 63 16.09 -15.58 30.45
CA ASN A 63 17.04 -15.97 31.49
C ASN A 63 18.39 -16.47 30.95
N GLY A 64 18.56 -16.51 29.63
CA GLY A 64 19.80 -16.89 28.96
C GLY A 64 20.14 -18.38 28.99
N GLN A 65 19.24 -19.24 29.47
CA GLN A 65 19.48 -20.68 29.57
C GLN A 65 19.42 -21.39 28.22
N LEU A 66 20.30 -22.39 28.07
CA LEU A 66 20.45 -23.22 26.88
C LEU A 66 20.16 -24.67 27.26
N ALA A 67 19.37 -25.38 26.45
CA ALA A 67 19.01 -26.77 26.68
C ALA A 67 18.96 -27.58 25.37
N THR A 68 19.14 -28.89 25.49
CA THR A 68 19.05 -29.87 24.39
C THR A 68 18.08 -30.97 24.78
N SER A 69 17.17 -31.36 23.88
CA SER A 69 16.30 -32.53 24.07
C SER A 69 16.25 -33.40 22.82
N SER A 70 16.31 -34.73 22.99
CA SER A 70 16.13 -35.69 21.88
C SER A 70 14.64 -35.88 21.55
N LEU A 71 14.32 -35.90 20.26
CA LEU A 71 13.00 -36.25 19.74
C LEU A 71 13.05 -37.71 19.27
N SER A 72 12.30 -38.60 19.94
CA SER A 72 12.24 -40.02 19.55
C SER A 72 11.47 -40.20 18.24
N SER A 73 12.05 -40.95 17.31
CA SER A 73 11.41 -41.40 16.08
C SER A 73 10.48 -42.59 16.34
N ASP A 74 9.20 -42.32 16.62
CA ASP A 74 8.03 -43.15 16.22
C ASP A 74 6.80 -42.67 17.00
N GLN A 75 5.70 -42.37 16.28
CA GLN A 75 4.31 -42.67 16.66
C GLN A 75 3.38 -42.40 15.47
N THR A 76 3.36 -43.36 14.55
CA THR A 76 2.24 -43.69 13.65
C THR A 76 1.53 -44.95 14.21
N THR A 77 0.24 -44.85 14.56
CA THR A 77 -0.84 -45.89 14.63
C THR A 77 -0.72 -47.21 15.47
N VAL A 78 -1.60 -47.35 16.52
CA VAL A 78 -2.54 -48.43 17.03
C VAL A 78 -2.26 -49.96 16.78
N PRO A 79 -2.71 -51.03 17.55
CA PRO A 79 -3.33 -51.25 18.91
C PRO A 79 -2.69 -52.35 19.83
N GLY A 80 -3.12 -52.51 21.12
CA GLY A 80 -3.11 -53.82 21.84
C GLY A 80 -2.83 -53.92 23.38
N SER A 81 -3.89 -53.83 24.20
CA SER A 81 -4.21 -54.52 25.49
C SER A 81 -3.26 -54.67 26.73
N VAL A 82 -3.69 -54.00 27.83
CA VAL A 82 -3.99 -54.41 29.25
C VAL A 82 -2.91 -54.87 30.27
N SER A 83 -2.81 -54.14 31.41
CA SER A 83 -3.02 -54.60 32.82
C SER A 83 -2.41 -53.63 33.87
N THR A 84 -3.20 -52.69 34.44
CA THR A 84 -3.77 -52.59 35.82
C THR A 84 -2.82 -52.38 37.03
N SER A 85 -2.78 -51.15 37.57
CA SER A 85 -2.99 -50.84 39.01
C SER A 85 -3.09 -49.31 39.25
N ALA A 86 -4.06 -48.88 40.06
CA ALA A 86 -4.42 -47.48 40.32
C ALA A 86 -3.60 -46.82 41.45
N PRO A 87 -3.47 -45.48 41.48
CA PRO A 87 -3.28 -44.71 42.71
C PRO A 87 -4.42 -43.73 43.00
N SER A 88 -5.09 -43.98 44.13
CA SER A 88 -5.76 -43.04 45.05
C SER A 88 -4.77 -41.96 45.55
N THR A 89 -5.06 -40.71 45.90
CA THR A 89 -6.24 -39.90 46.23
C THR A 89 -5.97 -38.47 45.76
N CYS A 90 -6.98 -37.80 45.23
CA CYS A 90 -6.87 -36.43 44.76
C CYS A 90 -6.67 -35.40 45.90
N SER A 91 -5.75 -34.43 45.73
CA SER A 91 -5.52 -33.34 46.71
C SER A 91 -6.25 -32.07 46.27
N ASN A 92 -7.24 -31.62 47.06
CA ASN A 92 -7.94 -30.35 46.86
C ASN A 92 -7.56 -29.31 47.94
N PRO A 93 -6.57 -28.43 47.69
CA PRO A 93 -6.15 -27.40 48.65
C PRO A 93 -7.19 -26.29 48.89
N TYR A 94 -8.27 -26.22 48.10
CA TYR A 94 -9.35 -25.24 48.23
C TYR A 94 -10.65 -25.87 48.78
N LYS A 95 -10.58 -27.10 49.31
CA LYS A 95 -11.71 -27.79 49.93
C LYS A 95 -12.36 -26.92 51.01
N GLY A 96 -13.67 -26.66 50.87
CA GLY A 96 -14.43 -25.82 51.79
C GLY A 96 -14.48 -24.33 51.44
N ARG A 97 -13.78 -23.89 50.39
CA ARG A 97 -13.91 -22.55 49.81
C ARG A 97 -14.90 -22.55 48.65
N ILE A 98 -15.52 -21.40 48.37
CA ILE A 98 -16.35 -21.25 47.18
C ILE A 98 -15.48 -20.77 46.02
N VAL A 99 -15.38 -21.55 44.94
CA VAL A 99 -14.52 -21.26 43.79
C VAL A 99 -15.38 -20.85 42.60
N ARG A 100 -15.17 -19.65 42.06
CA ARG A 100 -15.92 -19.10 40.92
C ARG A 100 -15.00 -18.65 39.81
N THR A 101 -15.52 -18.58 38.59
CA THR A 101 -14.91 -17.78 37.54
C THR A 101 -15.59 -16.40 37.46
N SER A 102 -14.88 -15.37 37.00
CA SER A 102 -15.45 -14.04 36.78
C SER A 102 -14.83 -13.46 35.51
N GLY A 103 -15.65 -12.87 34.65
CA GLY A 103 -15.22 -12.49 33.30
C GLY A 103 -16.26 -11.66 32.55
N ASP A 104 -15.91 -11.24 31.33
CA ASP A 104 -16.80 -10.45 30.46
C ASP A 104 -17.95 -11.26 29.86
N TYR A 105 -17.81 -12.59 29.75
CA TYR A 105 -18.83 -13.53 29.29
C TYR A 105 -20.11 -13.52 30.16
N GLN A 106 -20.03 -13.11 31.43
CA GLN A 106 -21.15 -13.18 32.38
C GLN A 106 -22.37 -12.37 31.91
N SER A 107 -22.13 -11.25 31.21
CA SER A 107 -23.20 -10.42 30.64
C SER A 107 -24.06 -11.15 29.60
N GLU A 108 -23.49 -12.11 28.85
CA GLU A 108 -24.23 -12.92 27.88
C GLU A 108 -25.03 -14.05 28.55
N LEU A 109 -24.63 -14.47 29.75
CA LEU A 109 -25.30 -15.50 30.53
C LEU A 109 -26.38 -14.93 31.48
N GLY A 110 -26.77 -13.67 31.27
CA GLY A 110 -27.87 -13.01 31.99
C GLY A 110 -27.45 -12.29 33.29
N SER A 111 -26.17 -12.16 33.59
CA SER A 111 -25.69 -11.38 34.74
C SER A 111 -25.94 -9.89 34.55
N THR A 112 -26.21 -9.17 35.64
CA THR A 112 -26.48 -7.72 35.61
C THR A 112 -25.26 -6.88 35.20
N ALA A 113 -24.05 -7.42 35.33
CA ALA A 113 -22.79 -6.82 34.90
C ALA A 113 -21.72 -7.91 34.69
N PRO A 114 -20.68 -7.65 33.88
CA PRO A 114 -19.51 -8.51 33.81
C PRO A 114 -18.65 -8.41 35.09
N TRP A 115 -17.74 -9.38 35.28
CA TRP A 115 -16.75 -9.41 36.38
C TRP A 115 -17.34 -9.46 37.81
N LEU A 116 -18.52 -10.05 37.99
CA LEU A 116 -19.14 -10.22 39.30
C LEU A 116 -18.60 -11.46 40.03
N THR A 117 -18.04 -11.28 41.23
CA THR A 117 -17.50 -12.37 42.07
C THR A 117 -18.57 -13.19 42.78
N THR A 118 -19.81 -12.71 42.77
CA THR A 118 -20.97 -13.33 43.44
C THR A 118 -21.89 -14.06 42.46
N GLU A 119 -21.54 -14.12 41.16
CA GLU A 119 -22.40 -14.74 40.15
C GLU A 119 -22.58 -16.24 40.42
N VAL A 120 -23.83 -16.69 40.45
CA VAL A 120 -24.18 -18.07 40.83
C VAL A 120 -23.87 -19.04 39.69
N ASN A 121 -24.04 -18.61 38.44
CA ASN A 121 -23.78 -19.43 37.25
C ASN A 121 -22.28 -19.59 36.96
N SER A 122 -21.42 -18.88 37.70
CA SER A 122 -19.97 -18.97 37.55
C SER A 122 -19.29 -19.90 38.58
N LEU A 123 -20.06 -20.68 39.34
CA LEU A 123 -19.56 -21.61 40.36
C LEU A 123 -18.89 -22.83 39.73
N MET A 124 -17.61 -23.08 40.06
CA MET A 124 -16.89 -24.25 39.57
C MET A 124 -17.10 -25.47 40.49
N THR A 125 -17.23 -26.66 39.88
CA THR A 125 -17.35 -27.93 40.60
C THR A 125 -16.01 -28.66 40.58
N PHE A 126 -15.58 -29.19 41.74
CA PHE A 126 -14.37 -30.00 41.82
C PHE A 126 -14.66 -31.44 41.41
N ASP A 127 -13.99 -31.93 40.37
CA ASP A 127 -14.03 -33.34 39.98
C ASP A 127 -12.92 -34.12 40.70
N GLU A 128 -13.33 -35.02 41.60
CA GLU A 128 -12.43 -35.86 42.39
C GLU A 128 -11.65 -36.88 41.54
N THR A 129 -12.11 -37.15 40.31
CA THR A 129 -11.47 -38.10 39.38
C THR A 129 -10.30 -37.45 38.65
N SER A 130 -10.51 -36.26 38.09
CA SER A 130 -9.49 -35.53 37.33
C SER A 130 -8.63 -34.59 38.18
N CYS A 131 -9.02 -34.30 39.43
CA CYS A 131 -8.39 -33.31 40.30
C CYS A 131 -8.51 -31.86 39.85
N LEU A 132 -9.54 -31.53 39.09
CA LEU A 132 -9.74 -30.21 38.50
C LEU A 132 -11.03 -29.57 39.00
N TYR A 133 -11.03 -28.24 39.10
CA TYR A 133 -12.27 -27.47 39.13
C TYR A 133 -12.71 -27.23 37.70
N LEU A 134 -13.96 -27.56 37.38
CA LEU A 134 -14.53 -27.48 36.05
C LEU A 134 -15.80 -26.61 36.07
N LEU A 135 -16.01 -25.85 34.99
CA LEU A 135 -17.25 -25.13 34.73
C LEU A 135 -17.52 -25.09 33.23
N THR A 136 -18.65 -25.66 32.81
CA THR A 136 -19.10 -25.58 31.41
C THR A 136 -20.02 -24.38 31.22
N LEU A 137 -19.69 -23.55 30.24
CA LEU A 137 -20.48 -22.41 29.81
C LEU A 137 -21.04 -22.70 28.41
N SER A 138 -22.35 -22.51 28.25
CA SER A 138 -23.06 -22.66 26.97
C SER A 138 -23.89 -21.42 26.67
N GLY A 139 -24.26 -21.22 25.40
CA GLY A 139 -25.04 -20.06 24.96
C GLY A 139 -24.24 -18.77 24.79
N LEU A 140 -22.91 -18.85 24.74
CA LEU A 140 -22.06 -17.72 24.40
C LEU A 140 -22.09 -17.48 22.89
N THR A 141 -21.80 -16.25 22.47
CA THR A 141 -21.65 -15.91 21.05
C THR A 141 -20.59 -16.81 20.40
N SER A 142 -20.93 -17.43 19.27
CA SER A 142 -20.04 -18.36 18.57
C SER A 142 -18.82 -17.64 17.99
N ASN A 143 -17.65 -18.31 18.02
CA ASN A 143 -16.36 -17.82 17.53
C ASN A 143 -15.93 -16.44 18.10
N ARG A 144 -16.24 -16.16 19.37
CA ARG A 144 -15.89 -14.90 20.05
C ARG A 144 -14.84 -15.11 21.15
N PHE A 145 -14.04 -14.08 21.42
CA PHE A 145 -13.06 -14.05 22.51
C PHE A 145 -13.62 -13.41 23.79
N TYR A 146 -13.24 -13.98 24.93
CA TYR A 146 -13.62 -13.54 26.28
C TYR A 146 -12.43 -13.53 27.23
N GLU A 147 -12.52 -12.72 28.28
CA GLU A 147 -11.55 -12.63 29.38
C GLU A 147 -12.13 -13.13 30.71
N TRP A 148 -11.32 -13.81 31.53
CA TRP A 148 -11.75 -14.35 32.82
C TRP A 148 -10.64 -14.56 33.87
N LYS A 149 -11.04 -14.76 35.14
CA LYS A 149 -10.21 -15.13 36.30
C LYS A 149 -10.97 -16.07 37.25
N VAL A 150 -10.25 -16.73 38.14
CA VAL A 150 -10.83 -17.50 39.26
C VAL A 150 -10.82 -16.67 40.54
N THR A 151 -11.95 -16.63 41.23
CA THR A 151 -12.17 -15.91 42.50
C THR A 151 -12.60 -16.87 43.59
N PHE A 152 -12.42 -16.45 44.85
CA PHE A 152 -12.65 -17.32 46.00
C PHE A 152 -13.50 -16.62 47.05
N ASP A 153 -14.46 -17.33 47.62
CA ASP A 153 -15.34 -16.88 48.71
C ASP A 153 -16.02 -15.53 48.39
N ASN A 154 -16.46 -15.37 47.14
CA ASN A 154 -17.07 -14.15 46.60
C ASN A 154 -16.16 -12.91 46.62
N SER A 155 -14.84 -13.09 46.67
CA SER A 155 -13.85 -12.01 46.79
C SER A 155 -12.74 -12.11 45.74
N TRP A 156 -12.21 -10.95 45.36
CA TRP A 156 -11.00 -10.83 44.53
C TRP A 156 -9.71 -11.14 45.29
N SER A 157 -9.78 -11.21 46.63
CA SER A 157 -8.62 -11.49 47.47
C SER A 157 -8.09 -12.91 47.22
N GLY A 158 -6.86 -12.99 46.73
CA GLY A 158 -6.22 -14.26 46.36
C GLY A 158 -6.72 -14.85 45.02
N SER A 159 -7.38 -14.04 44.18
CA SER A 159 -7.79 -14.46 42.83
C SER A 159 -6.60 -14.93 41.98
N ILE A 160 -6.87 -15.84 41.05
CA ILE A 160 -5.87 -16.42 40.16
C ILE A 160 -6.25 -16.10 38.72
N GLY A 161 -5.25 -15.64 37.96
CA GLY A 161 -5.34 -15.36 36.54
C GLY A 161 -4.12 -15.93 35.80
N CYS A 162 -4.02 -15.67 34.49
CA CYS A 162 -2.97 -16.21 33.65
C CYS A 162 -1.69 -15.36 33.70
N GLY A 163 -0.53 -15.99 33.50
CA GLY A 163 0.77 -15.32 33.57
C GLY A 163 1.06 -14.76 34.97
N ASN A 164 1.44 -13.48 35.06
CA ASN A 164 1.73 -12.79 36.33
C ASN A 164 0.47 -12.33 37.10
N GLY A 165 -0.67 -13.01 36.93
CA GLY A 165 -1.97 -12.62 37.52
C GLY A 165 -2.86 -11.73 36.64
N GLY A 166 -2.58 -11.68 35.34
CA GLY A 166 -3.42 -11.00 34.34
C GLY A 166 -4.71 -11.76 34.05
N ASN A 167 -5.62 -11.17 33.27
CA ASN A 167 -6.84 -11.85 32.84
C ASN A 167 -6.50 -12.98 31.85
N CYS A 168 -7.10 -14.17 32.06
CA CYS A 168 -7.02 -15.27 31.10
C CYS A 168 -7.93 -14.99 29.91
N LYS A 169 -7.58 -15.51 28.73
CA LYS A 169 -8.38 -15.35 27.50
C LYS A 169 -8.84 -16.72 26.99
N PHE A 170 -10.05 -16.81 26.45
CA PHE A 170 -10.54 -17.99 25.72
C PHE A 170 -11.39 -17.60 24.51
N SER A 171 -11.53 -18.53 23.57
CA SER A 171 -12.47 -18.42 22.44
C SER A 171 -13.50 -19.54 22.46
N THR A 172 -14.73 -19.24 22.05
CA THR A 172 -15.82 -20.22 21.95
C THR A 172 -15.75 -21.02 20.65
N SER A 173 -16.33 -22.23 20.65
CA SER A 173 -16.52 -23.03 19.43
C SER A 173 -17.65 -22.47 18.56
N ALA A 174 -17.88 -23.05 17.38
CA ALA A 174 -19.02 -22.73 16.53
C ALA A 174 -20.38 -22.90 17.24
N ALA A 175 -20.44 -23.76 18.26
CA ALA A 175 -21.64 -23.98 19.08
C ALA A 175 -21.78 -22.99 20.26
N GLY A 176 -20.79 -22.12 20.51
CA GLY A 176 -20.85 -21.18 21.62
C GLY A 176 -20.61 -21.80 23.00
N THR A 177 -19.96 -22.97 23.08
CA THR A 177 -19.77 -23.75 24.32
C THR A 177 -18.29 -23.96 24.66
N VAL A 178 -17.94 -23.80 25.93
CA VAL A 178 -16.58 -23.97 26.46
C VAL A 178 -16.60 -24.55 27.87
N GLU A 179 -15.60 -25.35 28.23
CA GLU A 179 -15.32 -25.75 29.61
C GLU A 179 -14.10 -24.98 30.14
N LEU A 180 -14.27 -24.27 31.25
CA LEU A 180 -13.21 -23.59 31.97
C LEU A 180 -12.66 -24.53 33.03
N VAL A 181 -11.32 -24.61 33.10
CA VAL A 181 -10.61 -25.58 33.93
C VAL A 181 -9.63 -24.85 34.83
N PHE A 182 -9.69 -25.15 36.14
CA PHE A 182 -8.75 -24.66 37.14
C PHE A 182 -8.08 -25.85 37.84
N GLU A 183 -6.76 -25.94 37.70
CA GLU A 183 -5.95 -26.94 38.39
C GLU A 183 -5.43 -26.38 39.73
N PRO A 184 -5.92 -26.88 40.87
CA PRO A 184 -5.68 -26.24 42.15
C PRO A 184 -4.23 -26.40 42.65
N SER A 185 -3.54 -27.48 42.28
CA SER A 185 -2.16 -27.77 42.71
C SER A 185 -1.15 -26.87 42.02
N SER A 186 -1.29 -26.67 40.71
CA SER A 186 -0.38 -25.86 39.88
C SER A 186 -0.81 -24.40 39.77
N LYS A 187 -2.03 -24.08 40.21
CA LYS A 187 -2.71 -22.79 40.03
C LYS A 187 -2.87 -22.40 38.55
N GLN A 188 -2.92 -23.37 37.65
CA GLN A 188 -3.09 -23.12 36.22
C GLN A 188 -4.56 -23.04 35.83
N LEU A 189 -4.86 -22.10 34.94
CA LEU A 189 -6.17 -21.91 34.33
C LEU A 189 -6.05 -22.27 32.85
N SER A 190 -6.98 -23.06 32.35
CA SER A 190 -7.08 -23.43 30.94
C SER A 190 -8.55 -23.50 30.51
N PHE A 191 -8.80 -23.67 29.23
CA PHE A 191 -10.15 -23.84 28.69
C PHE A 191 -10.16 -24.89 27.58
N ARG A 192 -11.34 -25.48 27.35
CA ARG A 192 -11.56 -26.48 26.30
C ARG A 192 -12.83 -26.12 25.52
N PRO A 193 -12.75 -25.80 24.22
CA PRO A 193 -13.96 -25.68 23.40
C PRO A 193 -14.64 -27.05 23.34
N LEU A 194 -15.93 -27.10 23.69
CA LEU A 194 -16.71 -28.34 23.60
C LEU A 194 -17.50 -28.35 22.29
N ALA A 195 -17.36 -29.43 21.54
CA ALA A 195 -18.20 -29.78 20.39
C ALA A 195 -19.06 -31.00 20.78
N THR A 196 -20.27 -31.10 20.26
CA THR A 196 -21.20 -32.23 20.49
C THR A 196 -20.62 -33.55 19.94
N VAL A 197 -20.62 -34.65 20.71
CA VAL A 197 -20.06 -35.96 20.31
C VAL A 197 -21.06 -37.10 20.55
N CYS A 198 -21.47 -37.77 19.48
CA CYS A 198 -22.34 -38.95 19.51
C CYS A 198 -21.53 -40.26 19.66
N GLY A 199 -22.02 -41.22 20.46
CA GLY A 199 -21.50 -42.59 20.64
C GLY A 199 -20.92 -42.89 22.03
N ASN A 200 -21.31 -42.17 23.08
CA ASN A 200 -20.77 -42.29 24.45
C ASN A 200 -21.68 -43.08 25.43
N GLY A 201 -22.89 -43.47 24.99
CA GLY A 201 -23.86 -44.25 25.75
C GLY A 201 -24.77 -43.47 26.72
N GLN A 202 -24.84 -42.13 26.63
CA GLN A 202 -25.74 -41.27 27.43
C GLN A 202 -26.45 -40.25 26.52
N CYS A 203 -27.79 -40.19 26.54
CA CYS A 203 -28.55 -39.19 25.77
C CYS A 203 -28.62 -37.85 26.52
N GLU A 204 -27.78 -36.88 26.12
CA GLU A 204 -27.61 -35.59 26.81
C GLU A 204 -28.27 -34.39 26.09
N LEU A 205 -28.42 -33.26 26.79
CA LEU A 205 -29.09 -32.05 26.30
C LEU A 205 -28.34 -31.44 25.10
N GLY A 206 -28.88 -31.66 23.90
CA GLY A 206 -28.25 -31.31 22.61
C GLY A 206 -28.20 -32.48 21.63
N GLU A 207 -28.47 -33.70 22.10
CA GLU A 207 -28.62 -34.91 21.30
C GLU A 207 -30.11 -35.21 21.07
N THR A 208 -30.46 -35.69 19.87
CA THR A 208 -31.84 -36.08 19.53
C THR A 208 -31.85 -37.47 18.91
N CYS A 209 -32.99 -38.17 18.97
CA CYS A 209 -33.14 -39.50 18.39
C CYS A 209 -32.89 -39.55 16.86
N SER A 210 -32.90 -38.40 16.16
CA SER A 210 -32.57 -38.29 14.74
C SER A 210 -31.10 -37.93 14.44
N THR A 211 -30.40 -37.25 15.34
CA THR A 211 -29.00 -36.84 15.16
C THR A 211 -27.99 -37.73 15.88
N CYS A 212 -28.42 -38.51 16.88
CA CYS A 212 -27.58 -39.46 17.61
C CYS A 212 -28.37 -40.68 18.08
N LEU A 213 -28.71 -41.57 17.14
CA LEU A 213 -29.49 -42.80 17.38
C LEU A 213 -28.77 -43.82 18.29
N ILE A 214 -27.43 -43.72 18.41
CA ILE A 214 -26.63 -44.66 19.20
C ILE A 214 -26.85 -44.45 20.71
N ASP A 215 -27.07 -43.20 21.13
CA ASP A 215 -27.20 -42.84 22.55
C ASP A 215 -28.66 -42.52 22.95
N CYS A 216 -29.51 -42.07 22.01
CA CYS A 216 -30.92 -41.72 22.22
C CYS A 216 -31.87 -42.67 21.46
N SER A 217 -32.76 -43.38 22.15
CA SER A 217 -33.67 -44.39 21.56
C SER A 217 -34.74 -43.82 20.60
N GLU A 218 -35.37 -44.71 19.79
CA GLU A 218 -36.24 -44.45 18.61
C GLU A 218 -37.29 -43.32 18.73
N CYS A 219 -37.43 -42.53 17.64
CA CYS A 219 -38.48 -41.50 17.47
C CYS A 219 -39.84 -42.11 17.02
N PRO A 220 -41.00 -41.54 17.43
CA PRO A 220 -42.32 -42.00 16.98
C PRO A 220 -42.63 -41.67 15.50
N PRO A 221 -43.48 -42.44 14.79
CA PRO A 221 -43.68 -42.30 13.33
C PRO A 221 -44.64 -41.18 12.90
N ALA A 222 -44.39 -40.59 11.73
CA ALA A 222 -45.12 -39.47 11.09
C ALA A 222 -46.48 -39.86 10.46
N ILE A 223 -47.42 -38.90 10.31
CA ILE A 223 -48.78 -39.11 9.77
C ILE A 223 -49.07 -38.23 8.54
N CYS A 224 -48.94 -38.81 7.35
CA CYS A 224 -49.21 -38.14 6.08
C CYS A 224 -50.72 -37.93 5.78
N GLY A 225 -51.12 -36.71 5.41
CA GLY A 225 -52.40 -36.35 4.78
C GLY A 225 -53.18 -35.21 5.44
N ASP A 226 -52.58 -34.41 6.32
CA ASP A 226 -53.26 -33.39 7.13
C ASP A 226 -53.13 -31.95 6.60
N GLY A 227 -52.40 -31.76 5.49
CA GLY A 227 -52.18 -30.48 4.82
C GLY A 227 -51.03 -29.65 5.37
N LYS A 228 -50.17 -30.19 6.25
CA LYS A 228 -48.99 -29.48 6.80
C LYS A 228 -47.75 -30.37 6.76
N CYS A 229 -46.65 -29.84 6.22
CA CYS A 229 -45.37 -30.53 6.22
C CYS A 229 -44.66 -30.35 7.57
N GLU A 230 -44.67 -31.39 8.41
CA GLU A 230 -44.10 -31.40 9.77
C GLU A 230 -42.71 -32.07 9.80
N ASP A 231 -41.92 -31.88 10.87
CA ASP A 231 -40.49 -32.23 10.91
C ASP A 231 -40.15 -33.73 10.66
N ALA A 232 -41.14 -34.62 10.76
CA ALA A 232 -41.00 -36.05 10.48
C ALA A 232 -41.49 -36.46 9.06
N GLU A 233 -41.95 -35.49 8.28
CA GLU A 233 -42.43 -35.65 6.91
C GLU A 233 -41.43 -35.06 5.92
N SER A 234 -41.24 -35.72 4.78
CA SER A 234 -40.40 -35.20 3.71
C SER A 234 -41.14 -35.29 2.38
N CYS A 235 -40.66 -34.56 1.38
CA CYS A 235 -41.18 -34.67 0.02
C CYS A 235 -40.99 -36.09 -0.59
N GLU A 236 -40.17 -36.96 0.03
CA GLU A 236 -39.98 -38.37 -0.35
C GLU A 236 -40.98 -39.29 0.35
N SER A 237 -41.28 -39.04 1.64
CA SER A 237 -42.14 -39.89 2.47
C SER A 237 -43.61 -39.46 2.47
N CYS A 238 -43.89 -38.17 2.24
CA CYS A 238 -45.22 -37.58 2.30
C CYS A 238 -45.38 -36.42 1.28
N SER A 239 -45.27 -36.76 0.00
CA SER A 239 -45.32 -35.77 -1.09
C SER A 239 -46.66 -35.02 -1.24
N ASN A 240 -47.73 -35.48 -0.58
CA ASN A 240 -49.03 -34.83 -0.62
C ASN A 240 -49.08 -33.56 0.26
N ASP A 241 -48.39 -33.56 1.40
CA ASP A 241 -48.34 -32.40 2.32
C ASP A 241 -47.05 -31.59 2.16
N CYS A 242 -45.93 -32.26 1.80
CA CYS A 242 -44.60 -31.65 1.64
C CYS A 242 -44.19 -31.32 0.19
N GLY A 243 -45.00 -31.68 -0.82
CA GLY A 243 -44.67 -31.51 -2.23
C GLY A 243 -43.66 -32.54 -2.77
N LYS A 244 -43.26 -32.45 -4.04
CA LYS A 244 -42.28 -33.37 -4.66
C LYS A 244 -40.84 -32.91 -4.46
N CYS A 245 -39.90 -33.84 -4.29
CA CYS A 245 -38.48 -33.52 -4.17
C CYS A 245 -37.82 -33.20 -5.52
N SER A 246 -36.92 -32.22 -5.50
CA SER A 246 -36.01 -31.87 -6.60
C SER A 246 -34.90 -32.93 -6.73
N VAL A 247 -34.47 -33.26 -7.94
CA VAL A 247 -33.51 -34.35 -8.21
C VAL A 247 -32.33 -33.80 -8.98
N CYS A 248 -31.12 -34.00 -8.44
CA CYS A 248 -29.88 -33.58 -9.08
C CYS A 248 -29.35 -34.62 -10.09
N GLY A 249 -28.86 -34.17 -11.25
CA GLY A 249 -28.34 -34.94 -12.38
C GLY A 249 -29.24 -34.99 -13.63
N ASP A 250 -30.19 -34.06 -13.83
CA ASP A 250 -31.08 -33.99 -15.01
C ASP A 250 -30.69 -32.94 -16.07
N ASP A 251 -29.53 -32.30 -15.90
CA ASP A 251 -28.97 -31.23 -16.73
C ASP A 251 -29.79 -29.92 -16.79
N ILE A 252 -30.77 -29.71 -15.89
CA ILE A 252 -31.62 -28.50 -15.85
C ILE A 252 -31.65 -27.87 -14.45
N CYS A 253 -31.08 -26.67 -14.28
CA CYS A 253 -31.12 -25.95 -13.00
C CYS A 253 -32.53 -25.39 -12.64
N GLN A 254 -33.26 -26.05 -11.74
CA GLN A 254 -34.62 -25.68 -11.29
C GLN A 254 -34.61 -24.74 -10.07
N THR A 255 -35.72 -24.07 -9.78
CA THR A 255 -35.77 -22.97 -8.77
C THR A 255 -35.52 -23.38 -7.31
N SER A 256 -35.53 -24.67 -7.00
CA SER A 256 -35.20 -25.26 -5.69
C SER A 256 -33.77 -25.83 -5.62
N GLU A 257 -33.02 -25.73 -6.71
CA GLU A 257 -31.63 -26.15 -6.84
C GLU A 257 -30.71 -24.92 -6.83
N THR A 258 -29.58 -25.06 -6.16
CA THR A 258 -28.50 -24.06 -6.14
C THR A 258 -27.20 -24.80 -6.45
N TYR A 259 -26.13 -24.10 -6.84
CA TYR A 259 -24.82 -24.77 -6.95
C TYR A 259 -24.40 -25.50 -5.68
N GLN A 260 -24.81 -25.02 -4.51
CA GLN A 260 -24.48 -25.61 -3.23
C GLN A 260 -25.25 -26.91 -2.96
N THR A 261 -26.43 -27.08 -3.57
CA THR A 261 -27.31 -28.22 -3.34
C THR A 261 -27.40 -29.18 -4.54
N CYS A 262 -27.13 -28.70 -5.76
CA CYS A 262 -27.08 -29.51 -6.98
C CYS A 262 -26.09 -28.94 -8.03
N PRO A 263 -24.78 -29.18 -7.87
CA PRO A 263 -23.73 -28.65 -8.75
C PRO A 263 -23.64 -29.34 -10.12
N GLN A 264 -24.31 -30.47 -10.34
CA GLN A 264 -24.35 -31.15 -11.63
C GLN A 264 -25.24 -30.41 -12.64
N ASP A 265 -26.40 -29.92 -12.20
CA ASP A 265 -27.38 -29.26 -13.08
C ASP A 265 -27.33 -27.73 -13.00
N CYS A 266 -26.85 -27.18 -11.87
CA CYS A 266 -26.69 -25.73 -11.62
C CYS A 266 -25.20 -25.32 -11.56
N PRO A 267 -24.59 -24.88 -12.67
CA PRO A 267 -23.23 -24.33 -12.67
C PRO A 267 -23.17 -22.98 -11.91
N ASN A 268 -22.04 -22.66 -11.26
CA ASN A 268 -21.88 -21.42 -10.47
C ASN A 268 -20.80 -20.50 -11.00
N GLU A 269 -21.12 -19.54 -11.87
CA GLU A 269 -20.02 -18.81 -12.55
C GLU A 269 -20.30 -17.28 -12.78
N LEU A 270 -21.24 -16.68 -12.02
CA LEU A 270 -21.65 -15.25 -11.86
C LEU A 270 -22.39 -14.48 -13.00
N PRO A 271 -23.75 -14.50 -12.97
CA PRO A 271 -24.59 -13.33 -13.31
C PRO A 271 -25.67 -13.00 -12.23
N GLY A 272 -25.87 -11.70 -11.90
CA GLY A 272 -26.70 -11.18 -10.80
C GLY A 272 -26.27 -9.76 -10.40
N CYS A 273 -26.27 -9.36 -9.11
CA CYS A 273 -25.48 -8.20 -8.60
C CYS A 273 -24.14 -8.62 -7.96
N GLY A 274 -23.72 -9.88 -8.10
CA GLY A 274 -22.51 -10.41 -7.46
C GLY A 274 -21.20 -10.00 -8.13
N ILE A 275 -20.12 -9.95 -7.35
CA ILE A 275 -18.73 -9.69 -7.77
C ILE A 275 -17.84 -10.86 -7.36
N PHE A 276 -16.69 -11.01 -8.02
CA PHE A 276 -15.65 -11.93 -7.54
C PHE A 276 -15.11 -11.47 -6.20
N LYS A 277 -14.63 -12.43 -5.39
CA LYS A 277 -13.97 -12.12 -4.13
C LYS A 277 -12.64 -11.40 -4.42
N GLU A 278 -12.39 -10.36 -3.65
CA GLU A 278 -11.15 -9.58 -3.70
C GLU A 278 -9.92 -10.42 -3.28
N GLU A 279 -8.75 -10.04 -3.78
CA GLU A 279 -7.45 -10.68 -3.51
C GLU A 279 -6.90 -10.19 -2.16
N SER A 280 -7.72 -10.31 -1.11
CA SER A 280 -7.46 -9.76 0.22
C SER A 280 -6.38 -10.50 0.99
N CYS A 281 -5.72 -9.79 1.91
CA CYS A 281 -4.79 -10.40 2.86
C CYS A 281 -5.50 -11.46 3.73
N VAL A 282 -4.84 -12.59 3.93
CA VAL A 282 -5.38 -13.72 4.72
C VAL A 282 -5.26 -13.43 6.22
N ASP A 283 -4.23 -12.71 6.64
CA ASP A 283 -4.02 -12.25 8.02
C ASP A 283 -3.20 -10.95 8.10
N ASP A 284 -3.08 -10.40 9.30
CA ASP A 284 -2.39 -9.12 9.58
C ASP A 284 -0.86 -9.18 9.48
N SER A 285 -0.27 -10.34 9.21
CA SER A 285 1.17 -10.52 8.99
C SER A 285 1.53 -10.62 7.51
N GLN A 286 0.54 -10.75 6.63
CA GLN A 286 0.72 -10.78 5.19
C GLN A 286 0.86 -9.36 4.61
N PHE A 287 1.72 -9.25 3.60
CA PHE A 287 1.95 -8.03 2.84
C PHE A 287 1.90 -8.33 1.35
N HIS A 288 2.47 -9.44 0.88
CA HIS A 288 2.44 -9.85 -0.53
C HIS A 288 1.07 -10.36 -1.00
N ALA A 289 0.75 -10.11 -2.28
CA ALA A 289 -0.27 -10.88 -3.00
C ALA A 289 0.05 -12.39 -2.98
N THR A 290 -0.97 -13.25 -3.05
CA THR A 290 -0.79 -14.70 -3.01
C THR A 290 -0.24 -15.21 -4.36
N SER A 291 0.72 -16.14 -4.36
CA SER A 291 1.41 -16.55 -5.61
C SER A 291 0.51 -17.18 -6.69
N ASP A 292 -0.69 -17.63 -6.32
CA ASP A 292 -1.69 -18.13 -7.28
C ASP A 292 -2.26 -17.03 -8.19
N VAL A 293 -2.15 -15.74 -7.79
CA VAL A 293 -2.61 -14.63 -8.64
C VAL A 293 -1.82 -14.52 -9.94
N GLU A 294 -0.58 -15.01 -9.97
CA GLU A 294 0.23 -15.02 -11.19
C GLU A 294 -0.38 -15.87 -12.30
N GLU A 295 -1.11 -16.93 -11.94
CA GLU A 295 -1.77 -17.78 -12.93
C GLU A 295 -2.90 -17.06 -13.69
N LYS A 296 -3.36 -15.91 -13.19
CA LYS A 296 -4.38 -15.06 -13.82
C LYS A 296 -3.79 -14.13 -14.89
N ARG A 297 -2.46 -13.96 -14.89
CA ARG A 297 -1.71 -13.19 -15.89
C ARG A 297 -1.64 -13.97 -17.22
N TRP A 298 -1.52 -13.35 -18.38
CA TRP A 298 -1.72 -11.95 -18.75
C TRP A 298 -3.14 -11.74 -19.29
N GLN A 299 -3.76 -10.63 -18.91
CA GLN A 299 -5.17 -10.35 -19.20
C GLN A 299 -5.44 -9.59 -20.49
N THR A 300 -4.40 -9.08 -21.14
CA THR A 300 -4.53 -8.31 -22.39
C THR A 300 -5.16 -9.13 -23.53
N PRO A 301 -6.12 -8.59 -24.31
CA PRO A 301 -6.62 -9.23 -25.53
C PRO A 301 -5.54 -9.54 -26.56
N LYS A 302 -5.74 -10.60 -27.34
CA LYS A 302 -4.83 -10.99 -28.44
C LYS A 302 -5.15 -10.20 -29.71
N PRO A 303 -4.15 -9.98 -30.59
CA PRO A 303 -4.43 -9.46 -31.93
C PRO A 303 -5.54 -10.23 -32.63
N GLY A 304 -6.53 -9.50 -33.16
CA GLY A 304 -7.69 -10.09 -33.85
C GLY A 304 -8.86 -10.55 -32.97
N THR A 305 -8.77 -10.43 -31.64
CA THR A 305 -9.91 -10.69 -30.73
C THR A 305 -10.71 -9.44 -30.42
N ASN A 306 -11.95 -9.59 -29.96
CA ASN A 306 -12.77 -8.46 -29.53
C ASN A 306 -12.10 -7.67 -28.38
N GLY A 307 -12.16 -6.34 -28.43
CA GLY A 307 -11.53 -5.46 -27.43
C GLY A 307 -10.01 -5.25 -27.59
N TYR A 308 -9.37 -5.90 -28.58
CA TYR A 308 -7.98 -5.61 -28.92
C TYR A 308 -7.83 -4.24 -29.56
N GLN A 309 -6.75 -3.54 -29.19
CA GLN A 309 -6.28 -2.32 -29.83
C GLN A 309 -4.83 -2.51 -30.25
N SER A 310 -4.41 -1.91 -31.38
CA SER A 310 -3.05 -2.06 -31.89
C SER A 310 -1.98 -1.62 -30.88
N SER A 311 -2.30 -0.61 -30.07
CA SER A 311 -1.44 -0.10 -29.00
C SER A 311 -1.15 -1.13 -27.90
N PHE A 312 -1.98 -2.18 -27.77
CA PHE A 312 -1.77 -3.25 -26.80
C PHE A 312 -0.69 -4.25 -27.24
N GLN A 313 -0.24 -4.18 -28.50
CA GLN A 313 0.84 -4.99 -29.04
C GLN A 313 0.66 -6.48 -28.66
N ASP A 314 1.72 -7.14 -28.18
CA ASP A 314 1.68 -8.50 -27.64
C ASP A 314 1.79 -8.56 -26.11
N TYR A 315 1.28 -7.54 -25.40
CA TYR A 315 1.19 -7.52 -23.93
C TYR A 315 0.37 -8.68 -23.32
N HIS A 316 -0.25 -9.54 -24.13
CA HIS A 316 -0.90 -10.77 -23.68
C HIS A 316 0.09 -11.93 -23.43
N THR A 317 1.36 -11.76 -23.82
CA THR A 317 2.42 -12.77 -23.67
C THR A 317 3.81 -12.18 -23.35
N LEU A 318 4.13 -10.98 -23.86
CA LEU A 318 5.43 -10.34 -23.73
C LEU A 318 5.28 -8.92 -23.16
N VAL A 319 5.96 -8.63 -22.06
CA VAL A 319 6.17 -7.26 -21.57
C VAL A 319 7.64 -6.96 -21.38
N GLY A 320 7.92 -5.68 -21.18
CA GLY A 320 9.21 -5.23 -20.71
C GLY A 320 9.31 -3.73 -20.58
N TYR A 321 10.49 -3.29 -20.20
CA TYR A 321 10.88 -1.89 -20.12
C TYR A 321 12.38 -1.76 -20.42
N ALA A 322 12.81 -0.55 -20.77
CA ALA A 322 14.22 -0.22 -20.90
C ALA A 322 14.79 0.25 -19.56
N ASP A 323 15.97 -0.26 -19.22
CA ASP A 323 16.74 0.11 -18.04
C ASP A 323 18.04 0.77 -18.46
N ILE A 324 18.22 2.04 -18.10
CA ILE A 324 19.37 2.87 -18.48
C ILE A 324 20.34 2.92 -17.29
N ILE A 325 21.58 2.48 -17.52
CA ILE A 325 22.61 2.39 -16.48
C ILE A 325 23.84 3.16 -16.95
N TYR A 326 24.04 4.36 -16.43
CA TYR A 326 25.21 5.18 -16.72
C TYR A 326 26.46 4.59 -16.06
N ILE A 327 27.56 4.59 -16.82
CA ILE A 327 28.80 3.91 -16.42
C ILE A 327 29.58 4.71 -15.37
N SER A 328 29.43 6.04 -15.37
CA SER A 328 30.23 6.97 -14.56
C SER A 328 29.45 8.25 -14.26
N THR A 329 29.94 9.01 -13.29
CA THR A 329 29.29 10.24 -12.82
C THR A 329 29.28 11.38 -13.85
N ASP A 330 30.12 11.31 -14.88
CA ASP A 330 30.09 12.24 -16.02
C ASP A 330 28.94 11.95 -17.00
N ARG A 331 28.34 10.74 -16.90
CA ARG A 331 27.24 10.25 -17.72
C ARG A 331 27.50 10.43 -19.21
N LEU A 332 28.71 10.11 -19.66
CA LEU A 332 29.08 10.14 -21.09
C LEU A 332 28.89 8.79 -21.80
N ALA A 333 28.54 7.75 -21.04
CA ALA A 333 28.19 6.42 -21.55
C ALA A 333 27.13 5.77 -20.67
N ALA A 334 26.29 4.93 -21.28
CA ALA A 334 25.27 4.15 -20.58
C ALA A 334 25.08 2.78 -21.24
N ASP A 335 24.81 1.77 -20.43
CA ASP A 335 24.23 0.51 -20.89
C ASP A 335 22.70 0.65 -20.91
N VAL A 336 22.09 0.31 -22.04
CA VAL A 336 20.64 0.18 -22.16
C VAL A 336 20.32 -1.30 -22.17
N CYS A 337 19.64 -1.77 -21.13
CA CYS A 337 19.25 -3.16 -20.93
C CYS A 337 17.73 -3.30 -21.02
N LEU A 338 17.25 -4.17 -21.90
CA LEU A 338 15.82 -4.44 -22.04
C LEU A 338 15.44 -5.53 -21.04
N GLN A 339 14.63 -5.18 -20.03
CA GLN A 339 14.11 -6.13 -19.05
C GLN A 339 12.75 -6.62 -19.51
N THR A 340 12.62 -7.92 -19.73
CA THR A 340 11.43 -8.50 -20.36
C THR A 340 10.92 -9.71 -19.56
N LYS A 341 9.59 -9.86 -19.47
CA LYS A 341 8.92 -11.07 -18.97
C LYS A 341 8.11 -11.68 -20.13
N HIS A 342 8.27 -12.98 -20.34
CA HIS A 342 7.51 -13.74 -21.35
C HIS A 342 6.76 -14.90 -20.69
N ARG A 343 5.51 -15.15 -21.10
CA ARG A 343 4.67 -16.23 -20.54
C ARG A 343 5.33 -17.61 -20.62
N GLN A 344 6.15 -17.84 -21.64
CA GLN A 344 6.82 -19.11 -21.92
C GLN A 344 8.34 -18.96 -22.04
N LEU A 345 8.97 -18.25 -21.09
CA LEU A 345 10.40 -17.89 -21.18
C LEU A 345 11.35 -19.08 -21.35
N ASN A 346 10.96 -20.29 -20.93
CA ASN A 346 11.77 -21.51 -21.09
C ASN A 346 11.72 -22.13 -22.49
N SER A 347 10.78 -21.72 -23.35
CA SER A 347 10.60 -22.26 -24.71
C SER A 347 10.63 -21.20 -25.80
N VAL A 348 10.76 -19.92 -25.45
CA VAL A 348 10.84 -18.80 -26.39
C VAL A 348 12.20 -18.14 -26.30
N THR A 349 12.88 -18.01 -27.44
CA THR A 349 14.12 -17.24 -27.53
C THR A 349 13.77 -15.81 -27.89
N LEU A 350 14.26 -14.84 -27.11
CA LEU A 350 14.07 -13.42 -27.38
C LEU A 350 15.22 -12.88 -28.23
N THR A 351 14.86 -12.12 -29.26
CA THR A 351 15.78 -11.35 -30.10
C THR A 351 15.55 -9.87 -29.85
N TYR A 352 16.63 -9.12 -29.67
CA TYR A 352 16.58 -7.70 -29.31
C TYR A 352 17.01 -6.86 -30.50
N PHE A 353 16.34 -5.74 -30.73
CA PHE A 353 16.66 -4.80 -31.79
C PHE A 353 16.83 -3.42 -31.18
N PHE A 354 17.91 -2.76 -31.56
CA PHE A 354 18.18 -1.38 -31.18
C PHE A 354 18.43 -0.58 -32.45
N ASP A 355 17.58 0.40 -32.75
CA ASP A 355 17.49 1.12 -34.02
C ASP A 355 17.40 0.19 -35.23
N GLY A 356 16.60 -0.88 -35.09
CA GLY A 356 16.44 -1.92 -36.11
C GLY A 356 17.64 -2.87 -36.25
N ILE A 357 18.74 -2.66 -35.51
CA ILE A 357 19.92 -3.53 -35.55
C ILE A 357 19.76 -4.65 -34.53
N THR A 358 19.71 -5.89 -35.03
CA THR A 358 19.63 -7.10 -34.22
C THR A 358 20.82 -7.24 -33.27
N GLN A 359 20.56 -7.64 -32.03
CA GLN A 359 21.53 -7.96 -30.99
C GLN A 359 21.25 -9.35 -30.42
N THR A 360 22.32 -10.05 -30.04
CA THR A 360 22.24 -11.32 -29.32
C THR A 360 22.14 -11.14 -27.80
N THR A 361 22.42 -9.94 -27.30
CA THR A 361 22.35 -9.59 -25.88
C THR A 361 21.22 -8.60 -25.63
N LYS A 362 20.55 -8.73 -24.48
CA LYS A 362 19.50 -7.79 -24.03
C LYS A 362 20.02 -6.40 -23.67
N CYS A 363 21.33 -6.25 -23.54
CA CYS A 363 22.00 -5.00 -23.20
C CYS A 363 22.91 -4.54 -24.33
N LYS A 364 22.94 -3.23 -24.58
CA LYS A 364 23.86 -2.58 -25.52
C LYS A 364 24.39 -1.28 -24.92
N ARG A 365 25.68 -1.02 -25.11
CA ARG A 365 26.34 0.20 -24.64
C ARG A 365 26.22 1.32 -25.66
N TYR A 366 25.90 2.51 -25.17
CA TYR A 366 25.90 3.77 -25.90
C TYR A 366 26.89 4.74 -25.27
N THR A 367 27.38 5.66 -26.09
CA THR A 367 28.22 6.78 -25.65
C THR A 367 27.58 8.08 -26.12
N ASN A 368 28.07 9.21 -25.62
CA ASN A 368 27.66 10.54 -26.03
C ASN A 368 27.89 10.86 -27.53
N ALA A 369 28.49 9.96 -28.31
CA ALA A 369 28.48 10.03 -29.77
C ALA A 369 27.08 9.76 -30.37
N TYR A 370 26.20 9.03 -29.65
CA TYR A 370 24.82 8.80 -30.06
C TYR A 370 23.93 9.96 -29.61
N THR A 371 23.43 10.74 -30.56
CA THR A 371 22.62 11.95 -30.30
C THR A 371 21.15 11.79 -30.68
N GLY A 372 20.76 10.60 -31.14
CA GLY A 372 19.39 10.29 -31.51
C GLY A 372 18.51 9.93 -30.31
N ILE A 373 17.25 9.63 -30.62
CA ILE A 373 16.31 8.94 -29.73
C ILE A 373 16.43 7.46 -30.07
N LEU A 374 16.68 6.61 -29.08
CA LEU A 374 16.88 5.19 -29.30
C LEU A 374 15.53 4.47 -29.36
N LEU A 375 15.31 3.69 -30.42
CA LEU A 375 14.16 2.82 -30.56
C LEU A 375 14.56 1.37 -30.25
N ALA A 376 13.77 0.71 -29.39
CA ALA A 376 14.04 -0.65 -28.95
C ALA A 376 12.83 -1.55 -29.21
N VAL A 377 13.08 -2.69 -29.83
CA VAL A 377 12.07 -3.71 -30.12
C VAL A 377 12.57 -5.07 -29.63
N VAL A 378 11.67 -5.88 -29.08
CA VAL A 378 11.95 -7.25 -28.68
C VAL A 378 11.01 -8.18 -29.41
N THR A 379 11.54 -9.25 -30.01
CA THR A 379 10.71 -10.27 -30.67
C THR A 379 10.98 -11.66 -30.08
N GLY A 380 9.94 -12.42 -29.78
CA GLY A 380 10.04 -13.83 -29.44
C GLY A 380 10.10 -14.73 -30.69
N SER A 381 10.73 -15.89 -30.56
CA SER A 381 10.73 -16.94 -31.59
C SER A 381 9.33 -17.49 -31.92
N ASP A 382 8.35 -17.20 -31.07
CA ASP A 382 6.92 -17.50 -31.28
C ASP A 382 6.18 -16.41 -32.07
N GLY A 383 6.87 -15.35 -32.49
CA GLY A 383 6.33 -14.22 -33.25
C GLY A 383 5.84 -13.05 -32.40
N SER A 384 5.83 -13.18 -31.07
CA SER A 384 5.50 -12.06 -30.17
C SER A 384 6.44 -10.89 -30.38
N THR A 385 5.93 -9.66 -30.38
CA THR A 385 6.69 -8.44 -30.60
C THR A 385 6.29 -7.36 -29.60
N LEU A 386 7.30 -6.67 -29.07
CA LEU A 386 7.15 -5.56 -28.15
C LEU A 386 8.05 -4.40 -28.57
N GLU A 387 7.44 -3.29 -28.96
CA GLU A 387 8.06 -1.99 -29.12
C GLU A 387 8.01 -1.25 -27.77
N LEU A 388 9.19 -0.89 -27.26
CA LEU A 388 9.32 -0.15 -26.01
C LEU A 388 9.21 1.36 -26.27
N PRO A 389 8.81 2.15 -25.25
CA PRO A 389 8.85 3.60 -25.34
C PRO A 389 10.22 4.12 -25.79
N GLU A 390 10.22 5.27 -26.45
CA GLU A 390 11.43 5.98 -26.87
C GLU A 390 12.42 6.14 -25.71
N ILE A 391 13.71 5.90 -25.97
CA ILE A 391 14.77 5.96 -24.96
C ILE A 391 15.64 7.18 -25.20
N ASP A 392 15.72 8.05 -24.20
CA ASP A 392 16.53 9.26 -24.21
C ASP A 392 17.84 9.07 -23.42
N PHE A 393 18.75 10.04 -23.57
CA PHE A 393 20.01 10.05 -22.85
C PHE A 393 20.29 11.43 -22.29
N VAL A 394 20.81 11.49 -21.06
CA VAL A 394 21.06 12.76 -20.35
C VAL A 394 22.04 13.67 -21.09
N TRP A 395 22.95 13.11 -21.89
CA TRP A 395 23.89 13.89 -22.71
C TRP A 395 23.22 14.58 -23.90
N ASN A 396 21.99 14.20 -24.26
CA ASN A 396 21.16 14.89 -25.25
C ASN A 396 20.31 16.01 -24.63
N ALA A 397 20.24 16.10 -23.30
CA ALA A 397 19.54 17.17 -22.61
C ALA A 397 20.30 18.50 -22.73
N LYS A 398 19.58 19.60 -22.99
CA LYS A 398 20.16 20.95 -23.04
C LYS A 398 20.87 21.24 -21.71
N PRO A 399 22.14 21.68 -21.71
CA PRO A 399 22.79 22.11 -20.48
C PRO A 399 22.10 23.35 -19.91
N ILE A 400 21.99 23.42 -18.58
CA ILE A 400 21.47 24.60 -17.88
C ILE A 400 22.53 25.72 -17.95
N PRO A 401 22.23 26.90 -18.50
CA PRO A 401 23.13 28.04 -18.47
C PRO A 401 23.52 28.45 -17.05
N SER A 402 24.80 28.75 -16.84
CA SER A 402 25.24 29.35 -15.58
C SER A 402 24.60 30.73 -15.38
N ARG A 403 24.13 31.00 -14.17
CA ARG A 403 23.58 32.30 -13.75
C ARG A 403 24.16 32.69 -12.40
N SER A 404 24.38 33.98 -12.16
CA SER A 404 24.99 34.48 -10.92
C SER A 404 24.19 34.12 -9.65
N GLY A 405 22.89 33.86 -9.78
CA GLY A 405 22.02 33.44 -8.70
C GLY A 405 21.91 31.93 -8.48
N ASP A 406 22.60 31.09 -9.26
CA ASP A 406 22.60 29.63 -9.09
C ASP A 406 23.70 29.19 -8.11
N TYR A 407 23.62 29.67 -6.88
CA TYR A 407 24.54 29.27 -5.82
C TYR A 407 23.96 28.06 -5.06
N HIS A 408 24.83 27.20 -4.53
CA HIS A 408 24.49 25.84 -4.07
C HIS A 408 24.04 24.88 -5.19
N ASN A 409 24.53 25.07 -6.42
CA ASN A 409 24.37 24.12 -7.54
C ASN A 409 22.92 23.71 -7.81
N GLY A 410 21.96 24.64 -7.78
CA GLY A 410 20.55 24.33 -8.00
C GLY A 410 19.81 23.77 -6.78
N GLN A 411 20.45 23.64 -5.62
CA GLN A 411 19.80 23.27 -4.36
C GLN A 411 19.30 24.49 -3.56
N LYS A 412 19.23 25.65 -4.20
CA LYS A 412 18.59 26.85 -3.64
C LYS A 412 17.80 27.59 -4.72
N GLY A 413 16.56 27.94 -4.42
CA GLY A 413 15.76 28.85 -5.22
C GLY A 413 14.27 28.66 -5.15
N ALA A 414 13.58 29.54 -5.88
CA ALA A 414 12.13 29.57 -5.93
C ALA A 414 11.60 28.73 -7.10
N ILE A 415 10.57 27.93 -6.84
CA ILE A 415 9.93 27.08 -7.85
C ILE A 415 8.47 27.45 -7.96
N THR A 416 7.96 27.49 -9.19
CA THR A 416 6.53 27.69 -9.44
C THR A 416 5.86 26.34 -9.66
N GLU A 417 4.69 26.15 -9.09
CA GLU A 417 3.88 24.94 -9.29
C GLU A 417 2.84 25.18 -10.40
N MET A 418 2.80 24.30 -11.40
CA MET A 418 1.94 24.43 -12.58
C MET A 418 0.83 23.39 -12.55
N PHE A 419 -0.14 23.60 -11.66
CA PHE A 419 -1.24 22.66 -11.44
C PHE A 419 -2.05 22.39 -12.71
N GLY A 420 -1.95 21.18 -13.25
CA GLY A 420 -2.70 20.75 -14.42
C GLY A 420 -2.42 21.53 -15.71
N TRP A 421 -1.32 22.28 -15.79
CA TRP A 421 -0.96 22.99 -17.02
C TRP A 421 -0.48 21.99 -18.09
N PRO A 422 -0.97 22.10 -19.34
CA PRO A 422 -0.42 21.34 -20.45
C PRO A 422 1.06 21.64 -20.71
N HIS A 423 1.82 20.66 -21.21
CA HIS A 423 3.26 20.79 -21.46
C HIS A 423 3.58 21.95 -22.42
N ASN A 424 2.80 22.12 -23.48
CA ASN A 424 3.02 23.22 -24.42
C ASN A 424 2.81 24.60 -23.78
N ASP A 425 1.87 24.75 -22.84
CA ASP A 425 1.63 26.00 -22.14
C ASP A 425 2.76 26.32 -21.14
N VAL A 426 3.26 25.32 -20.40
CA VAL A 426 4.41 25.53 -19.51
C VAL A 426 5.67 25.88 -20.29
N LYS A 427 5.87 25.25 -21.46
CA LYS A 427 6.97 25.57 -22.38
C LYS A 427 6.95 27.06 -22.78
N GLU A 428 5.79 27.60 -23.14
CA GLU A 428 5.61 29.02 -23.48
C GLU A 428 5.93 29.95 -22.30
N GLU A 429 5.72 29.51 -21.06
CA GLU A 429 5.97 30.29 -19.84
C GLU A 429 7.44 30.34 -19.42
N CYS A 430 8.28 29.38 -19.87
CA CYS A 430 9.63 29.21 -19.37
C CYS A 430 10.60 30.38 -19.66
N GLU A 431 10.39 31.14 -20.73
CA GLU A 431 11.18 32.37 -20.97
C GLU A 431 10.93 33.41 -19.87
N PHE A 432 9.67 33.62 -19.50
CA PHE A 432 9.30 34.54 -18.43
C PHE A 432 9.90 34.08 -17.09
N LEU A 433 9.78 32.79 -16.77
CA LEU A 433 10.33 32.20 -15.54
C LEU A 433 11.85 32.42 -15.43
N GLY A 434 12.58 32.16 -16.51
CA GLY A 434 14.02 32.38 -16.58
C GLY A 434 14.40 33.85 -16.35
N LYS A 435 13.70 34.79 -17.03
CA LYS A 435 13.94 36.24 -16.86
C LYS A 435 13.60 36.73 -15.45
N ALA A 436 12.49 36.27 -14.88
CA ALA A 436 12.05 36.62 -13.53
C ALA A 436 13.01 36.10 -12.45
N GLY A 437 13.71 34.99 -12.71
CA GLY A 437 14.74 34.44 -11.84
C GLY A 437 14.30 33.21 -11.05
N TYR A 438 13.23 32.55 -11.47
CA TYR A 438 12.81 31.26 -10.90
C TYR A 438 13.89 30.20 -11.10
N LEU A 439 14.08 29.32 -10.12
CA LEU A 439 14.95 28.15 -10.24
C LEU A 439 14.37 27.12 -11.20
N GLY A 440 13.07 26.88 -11.10
CA GLY A 440 12.42 25.85 -11.89
C GLY A 440 10.91 25.87 -11.78
N VAL A 441 10.32 24.84 -12.37
CA VAL A 441 8.89 24.59 -12.43
C VAL A 441 8.59 23.17 -11.96
N LYS A 442 7.54 22.99 -11.14
CA LYS A 442 6.98 21.68 -10.80
C LYS A 442 5.83 21.37 -11.75
N LEU A 443 5.95 20.26 -12.46
CA LEU A 443 4.90 19.65 -13.27
C LEU A 443 4.15 18.62 -12.44
N PHE A 444 2.88 18.44 -12.80
CA PHE A 444 2.04 17.34 -12.31
C PHE A 444 2.47 16.00 -12.92
N PRO A 445 1.92 14.86 -12.46
CA PRO A 445 2.39 13.58 -12.93
C PRO A 445 2.29 13.46 -14.45
N VAL A 446 3.35 12.95 -15.07
CA VAL A 446 3.51 12.87 -16.53
C VAL A 446 3.29 11.46 -17.08
N HIS A 447 3.19 10.47 -16.19
CA HIS A 447 2.88 9.10 -16.57
C HIS A 447 1.48 9.03 -17.20
N GLU A 448 1.18 7.97 -17.92
CA GLU A 448 -0.14 7.73 -18.48
C GLU A 448 -1.18 7.43 -17.39
N GLN A 449 -2.30 8.15 -17.39
CA GLN A 449 -3.27 8.15 -16.30
C GLN A 449 -4.63 7.60 -16.69
N LEU A 450 -5.40 7.24 -15.66
CA LEU A 450 -6.81 6.90 -15.77
C LEU A 450 -7.64 8.01 -16.44
N MET A 451 -8.53 7.61 -17.34
CA MET A 451 -9.56 8.45 -17.96
C MET A 451 -10.90 7.73 -18.02
N SER A 452 -11.99 8.50 -18.05
CA SER A 452 -13.37 8.02 -18.03
C SER A 452 -14.24 8.80 -19.02
N THR A 453 -15.28 8.14 -19.52
CA THR A 453 -16.40 8.77 -20.23
C THR A 453 -17.67 8.85 -19.37
N GLN A 454 -17.55 8.46 -18.10
CA GLN A 454 -18.56 8.59 -17.05
C GLN A 454 -18.13 9.67 -16.04
N PRO A 455 -19.07 10.51 -15.55
CA PRO A 455 -18.78 11.48 -14.49
C PRO A 455 -18.50 10.83 -13.13
N PHE A 456 -17.58 11.42 -12.37
CA PHE A 456 -17.23 11.09 -10.98
C PHE A 456 -17.46 12.31 -10.10
N GLU A 457 -18.19 12.16 -9.00
CA GLU A 457 -18.57 13.27 -8.11
C GLU A 457 -19.21 14.47 -8.84
N ASN A 458 -19.98 14.15 -9.89
CA ASN A 458 -20.62 15.08 -10.82
C ASN A 458 -19.65 15.84 -11.76
N ALA A 459 -18.36 15.51 -11.79
CA ALA A 459 -17.35 16.10 -12.67
C ALA A 459 -16.84 15.07 -13.70
N MET A 460 -16.47 15.53 -14.89
CA MET A 460 -15.79 14.68 -15.86
C MET A 460 -14.28 14.68 -15.58
N ASN A 461 -13.65 13.50 -15.58
CA ASN A 461 -12.20 13.30 -15.40
C ASN A 461 -11.59 14.25 -14.36
N PRO A 462 -11.87 14.05 -13.07
CA PRO A 462 -11.41 14.95 -12.03
C PRO A 462 -9.87 14.97 -11.92
N TRP A 463 -9.31 16.00 -11.30
CA TRP A 463 -7.86 16.22 -11.24
C TRP A 463 -7.10 15.07 -10.58
N TYR A 464 -7.70 14.42 -9.58
CA TYR A 464 -7.09 13.31 -8.87
C TYR A 464 -6.92 12.06 -9.74
N PHE A 465 -7.52 12.01 -10.94
CA PHE A 465 -7.20 10.97 -11.93
C PHE A 465 -5.75 11.06 -12.40
N MET A 466 -5.12 12.25 -12.36
CA MET A 466 -3.69 12.40 -12.68
C MET A 466 -2.78 11.64 -11.71
N TYR A 467 -3.28 11.26 -10.55
CA TYR A 467 -2.58 10.48 -9.53
C TYR A 467 -2.92 9.00 -9.59
N GLN A 468 -3.60 8.55 -10.65
CA GLN A 468 -3.92 7.14 -10.87
C GLN A 468 -3.19 6.65 -12.13
N PRO A 469 -1.95 6.13 -11.98
CA PRO A 469 -1.21 5.57 -13.09
C PRO A 469 -1.91 4.36 -13.69
N VAL A 470 -1.83 4.24 -15.02
CA VAL A 470 -2.14 2.99 -15.74
C VAL A 470 -0.90 2.43 -16.45
N SER A 471 0.14 3.23 -16.63
CA SER A 471 1.46 2.78 -17.04
C SER A 471 2.53 3.76 -16.55
N TYR A 472 3.79 3.47 -16.85
CA TYR A 472 4.90 4.41 -16.68
C TYR A 472 5.34 5.04 -18.01
N ASN A 473 4.54 4.92 -19.07
CA ASN A 473 4.75 5.65 -20.31
C ASN A 473 4.51 7.13 -20.05
N LEU A 474 5.29 8.01 -20.69
CA LEU A 474 5.22 9.46 -20.45
C LEU A 474 4.21 10.18 -21.37
N ASP A 475 3.15 9.48 -21.76
CA ASP A 475 2.03 10.01 -22.56
C ASP A 475 0.85 10.37 -21.66
N GLY A 476 1.10 11.33 -20.78
CA GLY A 476 0.17 11.78 -19.75
C GLY A 476 -0.96 12.66 -20.26
N ARG A 477 -1.85 13.03 -19.34
CA ARG A 477 -3.00 13.91 -19.58
C ARG A 477 -2.58 15.29 -20.09
N MET A 478 -1.41 15.77 -19.67
CA MET A 478 -0.89 17.10 -19.96
C MET A 478 -0.09 17.21 -21.27
N GLY A 479 0.21 16.09 -21.93
CA GLY A 479 0.90 16.05 -23.22
C GLY A 479 1.63 14.73 -23.46
N THR A 480 2.14 14.57 -24.67
CA THR A 480 2.92 13.37 -25.06
C THR A 480 4.36 13.44 -24.55
N ARG A 481 5.09 12.31 -24.62
CA ARG A 481 6.53 12.27 -24.33
C ARG A 481 7.32 13.29 -25.16
N GLU A 482 6.96 13.47 -26.42
CA GLU A 482 7.63 14.42 -27.31
C GLU A 482 7.44 15.87 -26.85
N GLU A 483 6.22 16.22 -26.41
CA GLU A 483 5.91 17.54 -25.86
C GLU A 483 6.61 17.78 -24.53
N LEU A 484 6.69 16.75 -23.67
CA LEU A 484 7.44 16.81 -22.41
C LEU A 484 8.94 17.02 -22.67
N ARG A 485 9.53 16.29 -23.63
CA ARG A 485 10.93 16.47 -24.06
C ARG A 485 11.16 17.91 -24.53
N ASP A 486 10.31 18.43 -25.41
CA ASP A 486 10.42 19.79 -25.94
C ASP A 486 10.30 20.86 -24.84
N LEU A 487 9.36 20.69 -23.90
CA LEU A 487 9.26 21.52 -22.70
C LEU A 487 10.58 21.51 -21.92
N ILE A 488 11.11 20.32 -21.59
CA ILE A 488 12.32 20.20 -20.76
C ILE A 488 13.50 20.88 -21.44
N GLN A 489 13.70 20.64 -22.73
CA GLN A 489 14.77 21.23 -23.52
C GLN A 489 14.65 22.76 -23.57
N THR A 490 13.44 23.28 -23.80
CA THR A 490 13.14 24.71 -23.86
C THR A 490 13.38 25.39 -22.52
N CYS A 491 12.80 24.86 -21.44
CA CYS A 491 12.96 25.43 -20.10
C CYS A 491 14.43 25.45 -19.66
N ARG A 492 15.17 24.36 -19.90
CA ARG A 492 16.61 24.30 -19.62
C ARG A 492 17.40 25.33 -20.41
N SER A 493 17.02 25.62 -21.66
CA SER A 493 17.66 26.67 -22.46
C SER A 493 17.55 28.08 -21.86
N PHE A 494 16.51 28.32 -21.05
CA PHE A 494 16.31 29.57 -20.30
C PHE A 494 16.85 29.51 -18.85
N GLY A 495 17.52 28.41 -18.47
CA GLY A 495 18.02 28.21 -17.11
C GLY A 495 16.95 27.82 -16.09
N VAL A 496 15.80 27.32 -16.56
CA VAL A 496 14.68 26.87 -15.74
C VAL A 496 14.72 25.35 -15.63
N ARG A 497 14.85 24.85 -14.39
CA ARG A 497 14.81 23.42 -14.06
C ARG A 497 13.39 22.89 -14.10
N VAL A 498 13.24 21.60 -14.40
CA VAL A 498 11.93 20.92 -14.42
C VAL A 498 11.92 19.85 -13.35
N TYR A 499 10.90 19.89 -12.50
CA TYR A 499 10.64 18.90 -11.45
C TYR A 499 9.30 18.23 -11.72
N ILE A 500 9.20 16.93 -11.50
CA ILE A 500 8.00 16.16 -11.84
C ILE A 500 7.41 15.54 -10.57
N ASP A 501 6.09 15.59 -10.45
CA ASP A 501 5.35 14.83 -9.44
C ASP A 501 5.35 13.33 -9.80
N ALA A 502 6.04 12.53 -9.00
CA ALA A 502 6.27 11.11 -9.23
C ALA A 502 5.41 10.29 -8.27
N VAL A 503 4.42 9.59 -8.84
CA VAL A 503 3.58 8.62 -8.13
C VAL A 503 4.28 7.27 -8.14
N LEU A 504 4.74 6.84 -6.96
CA LEU A 504 5.48 5.59 -6.78
C LEU A 504 4.77 4.60 -5.85
N ASN A 505 3.78 5.06 -5.07
CA ASN A 505 3.13 4.22 -4.05
C ASN A 505 2.16 3.20 -4.66
N HIS A 506 1.40 3.61 -5.65
CA HIS A 506 0.23 2.86 -6.12
C HIS A 506 0.03 3.01 -7.63
N PHE A 507 -0.89 2.21 -8.16
CA PHE A 507 -1.51 2.40 -9.47
C PHE A 507 -3.00 2.78 -9.30
N THR A 508 -3.73 2.82 -10.42
CA THR A 508 -5.19 3.05 -10.46
C THR A 508 -5.95 2.17 -9.48
N GLY A 509 -6.98 2.72 -8.82
CA GLY A 509 -7.73 2.05 -7.75
C GLY A 509 -8.93 1.21 -8.21
N ALA A 510 -9.52 0.51 -7.24
CA ALA A 510 -10.62 -0.43 -7.41
C ALA A 510 -11.77 0.09 -8.32
N GLY A 511 -12.25 -0.77 -9.23
CA GLY A 511 -13.38 -0.46 -10.12
C GLY A 511 -13.06 0.41 -11.34
N ASN A 512 -11.77 0.72 -11.57
CA ASN A 512 -11.33 1.55 -12.68
C ASN A 512 -10.39 0.76 -13.61
N ASP A 513 -10.95 -0.01 -14.55
CA ASP A 513 -10.15 -0.69 -15.58
C ASP A 513 -10.85 -0.73 -16.94
N LEU A 514 -10.29 -1.47 -17.89
CA LEU A 514 -10.84 -1.64 -19.24
C LEU A 514 -12.16 -2.42 -19.32
N ASN A 515 -12.59 -3.06 -18.24
CA ASN A 515 -13.81 -3.87 -18.15
C ASN A 515 -14.94 -3.12 -17.42
N GLN A 516 -16.13 -3.69 -17.48
CA GLN A 516 -17.26 -3.21 -16.67
C GLN A 516 -17.13 -3.73 -15.23
N HIS A 517 -17.44 -2.86 -14.28
CA HIS A 517 -17.46 -3.19 -12.85
C HIS A 517 -18.86 -3.05 -12.26
N ARG A 518 -19.08 -3.61 -11.07
CA ARG A 518 -20.29 -3.31 -10.28
C ARG A 518 -20.02 -2.24 -9.25
N ASN A 519 -21.04 -1.44 -8.99
CA ASN A 519 -21.01 -0.49 -7.88
C ASN A 519 -21.46 -1.19 -6.58
N PRO A 520 -20.55 -1.51 -5.65
CA PRO A 520 -20.93 -2.17 -4.39
C PRO A 520 -21.88 -1.31 -3.53
N GLY A 521 -21.82 0.02 -3.67
CA GLY A 521 -22.64 0.98 -2.94
C GLY A 521 -23.95 1.38 -3.63
N SER A 522 -24.29 0.78 -4.78
CA SER A 522 -25.51 1.12 -5.53
C SER A 522 -26.19 -0.11 -6.16
N GLY A 523 -26.10 -1.26 -5.50
CA GLY A 523 -26.77 -2.50 -5.93
C GLY A 523 -26.22 -3.04 -7.26
N CYS A 524 -27.11 -3.29 -8.24
CA CYS A 524 -26.74 -3.87 -9.54
C CYS A 524 -26.20 -2.87 -10.57
N VAL A 525 -26.00 -1.61 -10.19
CA VAL A 525 -25.51 -0.58 -11.13
C VAL A 525 -24.10 -0.90 -11.57
N LYS A 526 -23.83 -0.73 -12.86
CA LYS A 526 -22.51 -0.95 -13.45
C LYS A 526 -21.74 0.36 -13.54
N TRP A 527 -20.44 0.32 -13.28
CA TRP A 527 -19.51 1.35 -13.72
C TRP A 527 -19.01 1.04 -15.13
N GLY A 528 -19.01 2.05 -15.99
CA GLY A 528 -18.51 1.91 -17.35
C GLY A 528 -17.01 1.61 -17.38
N ASN A 529 -16.54 1.02 -18.48
CA ASN A 529 -15.11 0.82 -18.71
C ASN A 529 -14.37 2.16 -18.73
N LYS A 530 -13.08 2.10 -18.42
CA LYS A 530 -12.16 3.22 -18.42
C LYS A 530 -11.20 3.12 -19.58
N THR A 531 -10.48 4.20 -19.80
CA THR A 531 -9.42 4.33 -20.79
C THR A 531 -8.25 5.07 -20.15
N SER A 532 -7.24 5.38 -20.93
CA SER A 532 -6.06 6.10 -20.47
C SER A 532 -5.93 7.48 -21.12
N SER A 533 -5.02 8.28 -20.59
CA SER A 533 -4.76 9.64 -21.06
C SER A 533 -4.02 9.72 -22.39
N ALA A 534 -3.37 8.62 -22.80
CA ALA A 534 -2.56 8.56 -24.00
C ALA A 534 -3.42 8.64 -25.27
N PRO A 535 -2.84 9.11 -26.40
CA PRO A 535 -3.44 8.99 -27.72
C PRO A 535 -3.84 7.53 -28.02
N ILE A 536 -4.92 7.33 -28.78
CA ILE A 536 -5.53 6.01 -29.01
C ILE A 536 -4.53 4.96 -29.53
N GLU A 537 -3.57 5.41 -30.35
CA GLU A 537 -2.52 4.58 -30.93
C GLU A 537 -1.40 4.19 -29.96
N ARG A 538 -1.38 4.75 -28.73
CA ARG A 538 -0.38 4.51 -27.68
C ARG A 538 -0.99 4.09 -26.33
N GLN A 539 -2.30 3.89 -26.24
CA GLN A 539 -2.96 3.54 -24.98
C GLN A 539 -2.50 2.20 -24.42
N SER A 540 -2.21 2.17 -23.13
CA SER A 540 -1.84 0.96 -22.41
C SER A 540 -3.06 0.20 -21.88
N PRO A 541 -3.03 -1.15 -21.87
CA PRO A 541 -4.01 -1.93 -21.15
C PRO A 541 -3.73 -1.93 -19.65
N PHE A 542 -4.78 -2.07 -18.84
CA PHE A 542 -4.71 -2.19 -17.38
C PHE A 542 -5.93 -2.93 -16.84
N TYR A 543 -5.74 -3.71 -15.78
CA TYR A 543 -6.74 -4.60 -15.19
C TYR A 543 -6.69 -4.54 -13.68
N ILE A 544 -7.86 -4.56 -13.04
CA ILE A 544 -8.00 -4.48 -11.59
C ILE A 544 -8.99 -5.53 -11.13
N HIS A 545 -8.68 -6.18 -10.01
CA HIS A 545 -9.45 -7.31 -9.52
C HIS A 545 -10.77 -6.89 -8.84
N ALA A 546 -10.75 -5.79 -8.09
CA ALA A 546 -11.85 -5.36 -7.24
C ALA A 546 -13.09 -4.96 -8.05
N PHE A 547 -14.27 -5.35 -7.54
CA PHE A 547 -15.61 -5.11 -8.12
C PHE A 547 -15.90 -5.71 -9.50
N THR A 548 -15.02 -6.59 -9.98
CA THR A 548 -15.23 -7.32 -11.23
C THR A 548 -16.29 -8.41 -11.07
N TYR A 549 -17.02 -8.67 -12.16
CA TYR A 549 -18.09 -9.69 -12.18
C TYR A 549 -18.07 -10.55 -13.45
N GLN A 550 -17.14 -10.30 -14.35
CA GLN A 550 -16.98 -11.04 -15.59
C GLN A 550 -15.58 -11.62 -15.63
N TYR A 551 -15.48 -12.89 -16.02
CA TYR A 551 -14.19 -13.48 -16.35
C TYR A 551 -13.53 -12.68 -17.48
N ASN A 552 -12.21 -12.55 -17.43
CA ASN A 552 -11.45 -11.97 -18.51
C ASN A 552 -11.59 -12.87 -19.76
N ALA A 553 -12.05 -12.30 -20.87
CA ALA A 553 -12.35 -13.06 -22.09
C ALA A 553 -11.12 -13.70 -22.74
N ASN A 554 -9.90 -13.22 -22.45
CA ASN A 554 -8.66 -13.77 -22.98
C ASN A 554 -8.14 -14.95 -22.16
N THR A 555 -8.22 -14.87 -20.83
CA THR A 555 -7.67 -15.92 -19.94
C THR A 555 -8.72 -16.92 -19.46
N GLY A 556 -10.01 -16.57 -19.53
CA GLY A 556 -11.09 -17.33 -18.89
C GLY A 556 -11.00 -17.33 -17.37
N LYS A 557 -10.21 -16.43 -16.77
CA LYS A 557 -9.99 -16.32 -15.33
C LYS A 557 -10.52 -15.00 -14.78
N ALA A 558 -10.83 -14.96 -13.49
CA ALA A 558 -11.22 -13.72 -12.84
C ALA A 558 -10.07 -12.70 -12.97
N PRO A 559 -10.36 -11.41 -13.22
CA PRO A 559 -9.33 -10.40 -13.31
C PRO A 559 -8.48 -10.27 -12.03
N SER A 560 -7.22 -9.89 -12.22
CA SER A 560 -6.27 -9.53 -11.15
C SER A 560 -5.62 -8.17 -11.45
N ASN A 561 -4.88 -7.59 -10.50
CA ASN A 561 -4.17 -6.33 -10.68
C ASN A 561 -3.02 -6.49 -11.68
N GLU A 562 -3.08 -5.83 -12.83
CA GLU A 562 -2.07 -5.97 -13.87
C GLU A 562 -1.94 -4.70 -14.72
N PHE A 563 -0.70 -4.23 -14.90
CA PHE A 563 -0.35 -3.04 -15.68
C PHE A 563 0.77 -3.38 -16.68
N PRO A 564 0.43 -4.04 -17.80
CA PRO A 564 1.40 -4.63 -18.71
C PRO A 564 2.43 -3.66 -19.30
N ALA A 565 2.03 -2.45 -19.67
CA ALA A 565 2.95 -1.45 -20.21
C ALA A 565 3.97 -0.94 -19.16
N ALA A 566 3.66 -1.06 -17.87
CA ALA A 566 4.63 -0.83 -16.80
C ALA A 566 5.49 -2.07 -16.49
N ALA A 567 5.20 -3.23 -17.10
CA ALA A 567 5.73 -4.54 -16.72
C ALA A 567 5.51 -4.87 -15.23
N ILE A 568 4.42 -4.38 -14.64
CA ILE A 568 3.97 -4.66 -13.27
C ILE A 568 2.76 -5.57 -13.37
N GLY A 569 2.74 -6.68 -12.63
CA GLY A 569 1.62 -7.60 -12.61
C GLY A 569 1.22 -8.05 -11.21
N PRO A 570 0.38 -9.09 -11.08
CA PRO A 570 -0.33 -9.39 -9.84
C PRO A 570 0.54 -9.57 -8.59
N GLU A 571 1.68 -10.24 -8.70
CA GLU A 571 2.61 -10.48 -7.58
C GLU A 571 3.43 -9.24 -7.17
N ASP A 572 3.38 -8.15 -7.94
CA ASP A 572 4.15 -6.94 -7.70
C ASP A 572 3.41 -5.95 -6.76
N PHE A 573 2.27 -6.37 -6.18
CA PHE A 573 1.40 -5.59 -5.30
C PHE A 573 1.27 -6.20 -3.91
N HIS A 574 0.98 -5.35 -2.93
CA HIS A 574 0.49 -5.83 -1.65
C HIS A 574 -0.90 -6.49 -1.82
N CYS A 575 -1.19 -7.51 -1.00
CA CYS A 575 -2.54 -8.07 -0.94
C CYS A 575 -3.57 -6.98 -0.55
N ASP A 576 -4.83 -7.13 -0.99
CA ASP A 576 -5.85 -6.12 -0.74
C ASP A 576 -6.11 -5.99 0.78
N ARG A 577 -5.84 -4.79 1.28
CA ARG A 577 -6.09 -4.39 2.66
C ARG A 577 -6.32 -2.89 2.71
N PRO A 578 -7.49 -2.42 3.17
CA PRO A 578 -7.72 -1.00 3.36
C PRO A 578 -6.74 -0.38 4.36
N ASN A 579 -6.25 0.82 4.06
CA ASN A 579 -5.53 1.62 5.05
C ASN A 579 -6.52 2.22 6.08
N GLY A 580 -6.88 1.41 7.09
CA GLY A 580 -7.85 1.78 8.13
C GLY A 580 -7.24 2.18 9.49
N ALA A 581 -5.93 2.06 9.67
CA ALA A 581 -5.27 2.21 10.96
C ALA A 581 -4.05 3.13 10.87
N TRP A 582 -4.30 4.44 10.88
CA TRP A 582 -3.29 5.47 10.65
C TRP A 582 -2.15 5.47 11.69
N THR A 583 -2.41 5.07 12.93
CA THR A 583 -1.39 4.94 13.98
C THR A 583 -0.61 3.62 13.93
N ASN A 584 -0.98 2.69 13.05
CA ASN A 584 -0.24 1.47 12.79
C ASN A 584 0.60 1.64 11.53
N LEU A 585 1.91 1.81 11.73
CA LEU A 585 2.84 2.14 10.65
C LEU A 585 3.00 1.01 9.63
N PHE A 586 2.78 -0.25 10.05
CA PHE A 586 2.74 -1.36 9.11
C PHE A 586 1.55 -1.23 8.15
N ILE A 587 0.37 -0.88 8.66
CA ILE A 587 -0.82 -0.66 7.81
C ILE A 587 -0.68 0.62 6.99
N LEU A 588 -0.03 1.65 7.55
CA LEU A 588 0.22 2.90 6.85
C LEU A 588 1.09 2.72 5.59
N ASN A 589 2.06 1.79 5.62
CA ASN A 589 3.00 1.53 4.52
C ASN A 589 2.65 0.35 3.62
N ASN A 590 1.73 -0.52 4.03
CA ASN A 590 1.38 -1.74 3.28
C ASN A 590 -0.15 -1.89 3.10
N GLY A 591 -0.88 -0.80 3.24
CA GLY A 591 -2.33 -0.74 3.14
C GLY A 591 -2.73 0.19 2.00
N TRP A 592 -3.78 -0.19 1.29
CA TRP A 592 -4.27 0.51 0.11
C TRP A 592 -4.86 1.86 0.50
N LEU A 593 -4.15 2.92 0.13
CA LEU A 593 -4.58 4.31 0.34
C LEU A 593 -5.87 4.56 -0.43
N VAL A 594 -6.99 4.71 0.28
CA VAL A 594 -8.34 4.95 -0.29
C VAL A 594 -8.73 3.99 -1.42
N GLY A 595 -8.23 2.75 -1.39
CA GLY A 595 -8.50 1.72 -2.39
C GLY A 595 -7.65 1.80 -3.67
N LEU A 596 -6.59 2.61 -3.67
CA LEU A 596 -5.57 2.62 -4.71
C LEU A 596 -4.70 1.36 -4.58
N VAL A 597 -4.43 0.70 -5.71
CA VAL A 597 -3.74 -0.60 -5.74
C VAL A 597 -2.27 -0.38 -5.33
N ASP A 598 -1.91 -0.86 -4.15
CA ASP A 598 -0.66 -0.53 -3.45
C ASP A 598 0.51 -1.41 -3.91
N LEU A 599 1.58 -0.79 -4.40
CA LEU A 599 2.78 -1.51 -4.87
C LEU A 599 3.56 -2.10 -3.71
N ASP A 600 4.05 -3.32 -3.88
CA ASP A 600 4.93 -3.92 -2.88
C ASP A 600 6.37 -3.43 -3.07
N THR A 601 6.70 -2.33 -2.41
CA THR A 601 8.04 -1.74 -2.51
C THR A 601 9.12 -2.54 -1.78
N SER A 602 8.76 -3.55 -0.99
CA SER A 602 9.75 -4.45 -0.37
C SER A 602 10.41 -5.35 -1.42
N MET A 603 9.73 -5.60 -2.54
CA MET A 603 10.21 -6.40 -3.65
C MET A 603 11.31 -5.68 -4.44
N ASP A 604 12.45 -6.36 -4.64
CA ASP A 604 13.59 -5.79 -5.38
C ASP A 604 13.22 -5.43 -6.82
N TYR A 605 12.40 -6.26 -7.47
CA TYR A 605 11.91 -6.02 -8.83
C TYR A 605 11.11 -4.71 -8.95
N VAL A 606 10.21 -4.44 -8.00
CA VAL A 606 9.40 -3.22 -7.98
C VAL A 606 10.30 -2.00 -7.84
N ARG A 607 11.28 -2.04 -6.92
CA ARG A 607 12.24 -0.95 -6.71
C ARG A 607 13.15 -0.73 -7.92
N GLU A 608 13.58 -1.79 -8.60
CA GLU A 608 14.33 -1.69 -9.87
C GLU A 608 13.47 -1.03 -10.96
N ARG A 609 12.19 -1.41 -11.08
CA ARG A 609 11.29 -0.84 -12.07
C ARG A 609 11.00 0.64 -11.81
N GLN A 610 10.76 1.02 -10.55
CA GLN A 610 10.57 2.42 -10.15
C GLN A 610 11.85 3.24 -10.39
N ALA A 611 13.03 2.69 -10.06
CA ALA A 611 14.30 3.36 -10.35
C ALA A 611 14.51 3.57 -11.87
N ALA A 612 14.16 2.57 -12.70
CA ALA A 612 14.22 2.71 -14.16
C ALA A 612 13.25 3.80 -14.68
N TYR A 613 12.04 3.90 -14.12
CA TYR A 613 11.10 4.97 -14.44
C TYR A 613 11.64 6.36 -14.10
N LEU A 614 12.22 6.53 -12.90
CA LEU A 614 12.84 7.79 -12.51
C LEU A 614 14.04 8.14 -13.40
N VAL A 615 14.88 7.15 -13.74
CA VAL A 615 16.04 7.36 -14.63
C VAL A 615 15.63 7.69 -16.05
N ASP A 616 14.52 7.14 -16.56
CA ASP A 616 13.97 7.52 -17.86
C ASP A 616 13.61 9.02 -17.89
N MET A 617 12.92 9.51 -16.87
CA MET A 617 12.66 10.96 -16.74
C MET A 617 13.95 11.79 -16.58
N LEU A 618 14.93 11.33 -15.79
CA LEU A 618 16.23 12.00 -15.69
C LEU A 618 16.98 12.03 -17.02
N SER A 619 16.82 11.00 -17.86
CA SER A 619 17.44 10.93 -19.19
C SER A 619 16.93 12.01 -20.14
N LEU A 620 15.69 12.47 -19.98
CA LEU A 620 15.11 13.61 -20.70
C LEU A 620 15.69 14.96 -20.24
N GLY A 621 16.33 15.02 -19.07
CA GLY A 621 16.88 16.24 -18.48
C GLY A 621 16.07 16.82 -17.31
N VAL A 622 15.17 16.04 -16.71
CA VAL A 622 14.49 16.40 -15.46
C VAL A 622 15.52 16.64 -14.36
N SER A 623 15.30 17.66 -13.52
CA SER A 623 16.20 18.06 -12.44
C SER A 623 15.74 17.56 -11.07
N GLY A 624 14.68 16.74 -10.99
CA GLY A 624 14.23 16.21 -9.71
C GLY A 624 12.75 15.86 -9.65
N PHE A 625 12.31 15.46 -8.46
CA PHE A 625 10.97 14.93 -8.25
C PHE A 625 10.31 15.42 -6.95
N ARG A 626 8.99 15.53 -6.97
CA ARG A 626 8.15 15.44 -5.78
C ARG A 626 7.69 14.00 -5.69
N ILE A 627 7.92 13.29 -4.59
CA ILE A 627 7.38 11.92 -4.42
C ILE A 627 6.04 12.06 -3.73
N ASP A 628 4.99 11.72 -4.49
CA ASP A 628 3.60 11.68 -4.05
C ASP A 628 3.40 10.60 -2.98
N ALA A 629 2.53 10.88 -2.01
CA ALA A 629 2.11 9.92 -0.99
C ALA A 629 3.30 9.22 -0.29
N ALA A 630 4.45 9.89 -0.17
CA ALA A 630 5.68 9.26 0.31
C ALA A 630 5.52 8.66 1.71
N LYS A 631 4.66 9.23 2.56
CA LYS A 631 4.25 8.68 3.87
C LYS A 631 3.83 7.21 3.80
N HIS A 632 3.23 6.79 2.69
CA HIS A 632 2.69 5.45 2.47
C HIS A 632 3.71 4.46 1.89
N ILE A 633 4.94 4.91 1.62
CA ILE A 633 6.06 4.04 1.26
C ILE A 633 6.95 3.88 2.50
N SER A 634 7.50 2.68 2.74
CA SER A 634 8.42 2.50 3.85
C SER A 634 9.72 3.31 3.62
N PRO A 635 10.29 3.96 4.65
CA PRO A 635 11.58 4.66 4.56
C PRO A 635 12.74 3.80 4.07
N GLU A 636 12.77 2.52 4.46
CA GLU A 636 13.72 1.53 3.97
C GLU A 636 13.62 1.36 2.46
N ASP A 637 12.42 1.20 1.93
CA ASP A 637 12.21 0.99 0.50
C ASP A 637 12.46 2.26 -0.30
N LEU A 638 12.03 3.41 0.22
CA LEU A 638 12.27 4.71 -0.39
C LEU A 638 13.77 5.01 -0.50
N SER A 639 14.54 4.72 0.56
CA SER A 639 16.01 4.82 0.53
C SER A 639 16.62 3.87 -0.50
N ALA A 640 16.13 2.62 -0.56
CA ALA A 640 16.61 1.63 -1.52
C ALA A 640 16.31 2.02 -2.97
N ILE A 641 15.14 2.59 -3.26
CA ILE A 641 14.80 3.15 -4.59
C ILE A 641 15.79 4.26 -4.95
N MET A 642 16.01 5.22 -4.04
CA MET A 642 16.95 6.32 -4.28
C MET A 642 18.39 5.83 -4.47
N LYS A 643 18.79 4.76 -3.76
CA LYS A 643 20.09 4.11 -3.96
C LYS A 643 20.22 3.50 -5.34
N LYS A 644 19.17 2.83 -5.84
CA LYS A 644 19.14 2.27 -7.19
C LYS A 644 19.22 3.39 -8.23
N VAL A 645 18.48 4.49 -8.07
CA VAL A 645 18.59 5.67 -8.95
C VAL A 645 20.02 6.22 -8.95
N GLN A 646 20.64 6.44 -7.78
CA GLN A 646 22.03 6.90 -7.69
C GLN A 646 22.99 5.96 -8.42
N THR A 647 22.82 4.65 -8.24
CA THR A 647 23.65 3.62 -8.87
C THR A 647 23.50 3.66 -10.39
N LYS A 648 22.26 3.67 -10.89
CA LYS A 648 21.94 3.78 -12.32
C LYS A 648 22.42 5.09 -12.94
N MET A 649 22.55 6.17 -12.15
CA MET A 649 23.09 7.46 -12.59
C MET A 649 24.63 7.54 -12.55
N GLY A 650 25.32 6.41 -12.46
CA GLY A 650 26.79 6.34 -12.46
C GLY A 650 27.42 6.50 -11.08
N GLY A 651 26.65 6.23 -10.01
CA GLY A 651 27.10 6.27 -8.62
C GLY A 651 26.93 7.61 -7.91
N LYS A 652 26.44 8.65 -8.60
CA LYS A 652 26.03 9.94 -8.00
C LYS A 652 24.81 10.50 -8.71
N LEU A 653 23.93 11.11 -7.93
CA LEU A 653 22.82 11.89 -8.46
C LEU A 653 23.36 13.12 -9.21
N PRO A 654 22.67 13.63 -10.26
CA PRO A 654 23.08 14.85 -10.95
C PRO A 654 23.29 16.03 -9.99
N ASP A 655 24.12 17.00 -10.38
CA ASP A 655 24.46 18.13 -9.51
C ASP A 655 23.27 19.05 -9.28
N ASP A 656 22.44 19.23 -10.31
CA ASP A 656 21.20 20.01 -10.29
C ASP A 656 20.00 19.23 -9.74
N PHE A 657 20.21 17.99 -9.27
CA PHE A 657 19.17 17.12 -8.75
C PHE A 657 18.76 17.48 -7.33
N PHE A 658 17.45 17.50 -7.07
CA PHE A 658 16.92 17.24 -5.73
C PHE A 658 15.55 16.56 -5.80
N VAL A 659 15.15 15.92 -4.71
CA VAL A 659 13.83 15.32 -4.55
C VAL A 659 13.19 15.81 -3.26
N TRP A 660 11.88 15.96 -3.21
CA TRP A 660 11.16 16.20 -1.95
C TRP A 660 10.01 15.23 -1.76
N LEU A 661 9.82 14.81 -0.51
CA LEU A 661 8.82 13.82 -0.14
C LEU A 661 7.58 14.50 0.40
N GLU A 662 6.40 14.19 -0.13
CA GLU A 662 5.16 14.56 0.52
C GLU A 662 4.88 13.65 1.72
N VAL A 663 5.00 14.21 2.93
CA VAL A 663 4.68 13.50 4.17
C VAL A 663 3.68 14.34 4.97
N LEU A 664 2.40 14.03 4.81
CA LEU A 664 1.30 14.69 5.53
C LEU A 664 1.16 14.11 6.94
N THR A 665 1.23 14.95 7.97
CA THR A 665 1.13 14.47 9.35
C THR A 665 -0.10 15.03 10.05
N ASP A 666 -0.94 14.13 10.55
CA ASP A 666 -2.13 14.45 11.36
C ASP A 666 -1.99 13.77 12.74
N GLY A 667 -2.99 13.03 13.23
CA GLY A 667 -2.94 12.34 14.53
C GLY A 667 -1.77 11.35 14.74
N GLU A 668 -1.02 11.04 13.68
CA GLU A 668 0.16 10.17 13.69
C GLU A 668 1.48 10.92 13.88
N ALA A 669 1.47 12.26 13.94
CA ALA A 669 2.67 13.10 14.02
C ALA A 669 3.66 12.62 15.09
N GLN A 670 3.15 12.24 16.27
CA GLN A 670 3.95 11.71 17.37
C GLN A 670 4.78 10.46 16.98
N TYR A 671 4.29 9.58 16.10
CA TYR A 671 5.00 8.36 15.70
C TYR A 671 6.01 8.62 14.58
N ILE A 672 5.73 9.62 13.74
CA ILE A 672 6.60 10.00 12.63
C ILE A 672 7.78 10.84 13.17
N TRP A 673 7.54 11.69 14.18
CA TRP A 673 8.47 12.71 14.66
C TRP A 673 9.07 12.46 16.04
N THR A 674 8.35 11.83 16.96
CA THR A 674 8.80 11.56 18.34
C THR A 674 8.95 10.04 18.60
N GLY A 675 9.85 9.63 19.49
CA GLY A 675 10.21 8.20 19.63
C GLY A 675 11.31 7.76 18.66
N PRO A 676 11.43 6.49 18.23
CA PRO A 676 12.37 6.09 17.17
C PRO A 676 11.89 6.69 15.83
N SER A 677 12.01 8.01 15.71
CA SER A 677 11.50 8.91 14.65
C SER A 677 11.73 8.34 13.25
N TRP A 678 10.68 7.74 12.68
CA TRP A 678 10.76 6.89 11.51
C TRP A 678 11.23 7.68 10.27
N TYR A 679 10.64 8.84 10.02
CA TYR A 679 11.05 9.75 8.93
C TYR A 679 12.09 10.80 9.35
N GLY A 680 12.26 11.02 10.66
CA GLY A 680 13.25 11.95 11.21
C GLY A 680 14.67 11.35 11.29
N THR A 681 15.02 10.83 12.47
CA THR A 681 16.37 10.28 12.74
C THR A 681 16.59 8.97 12.01
N MET A 682 15.59 8.09 11.98
CA MET A 682 15.75 6.74 11.45
C MET A 682 15.96 6.76 9.94
N PHE A 683 15.09 7.43 9.18
CA PHE A 683 15.29 7.56 7.74
C PHE A 683 16.59 8.29 7.40
N THR A 684 16.99 9.33 8.15
CA THR A 684 18.32 9.93 7.98
C THR A 684 19.45 8.93 8.19
N ASN A 685 19.34 8.03 9.17
CA ASN A 685 20.32 6.97 9.38
C ASN A 685 20.33 5.93 8.27
N ILE A 686 19.16 5.55 7.73
CA ILE A 686 19.04 4.64 6.58
C ILE A 686 19.69 5.28 5.34
N LEU A 687 19.37 6.55 5.06
CA LEU A 687 20.00 7.30 3.97
C LEU A 687 21.53 7.36 4.10
N LYS A 688 22.05 7.51 5.34
CA LYS A 688 23.49 7.45 5.62
C LYS A 688 24.10 6.07 5.34
N GLN A 689 23.35 5.00 5.60
CA GLN A 689 23.80 3.64 5.28
C GLN A 689 23.85 3.42 3.77
N ASP A 690 22.84 3.87 3.03
CA ASP A 690 22.71 3.57 1.60
C ASP A 690 23.49 4.54 0.71
N LEU A 691 23.38 5.85 0.93
CA LEU A 691 23.97 6.88 0.07
C LEU A 691 25.36 7.34 0.51
N VAL A 692 25.71 7.13 1.79
CA VAL A 692 27.02 7.35 2.42
C VAL A 692 27.50 8.82 2.48
N LEU A 693 27.33 9.61 1.41
CA LEU A 693 27.80 10.99 1.31
C LEU A 693 26.72 11.98 1.74
N ASP A 694 27.02 12.84 2.71
CA ASP A 694 26.09 13.89 3.18
C ASP A 694 25.59 14.78 2.04
N SER A 695 26.46 15.11 1.06
CA SER A 695 26.06 15.89 -0.13
C SER A 695 25.01 15.22 -1.03
N GLU A 696 24.90 13.89 -1.00
CA GLU A 696 23.85 13.16 -1.73
C GLU A 696 22.57 13.08 -0.89
N ILE A 697 22.70 12.91 0.42
CA ILE A 697 21.59 12.94 1.38
C ILE A 697 20.91 14.32 1.38
N ASP A 698 21.71 15.38 1.25
CA ASP A 698 21.21 16.75 1.16
C ASP A 698 20.34 16.97 -0.07
N LYS A 699 20.52 16.22 -1.17
CA LYS A 699 19.64 16.28 -2.34
C LYS A 699 18.24 15.70 -2.06
N ILE A 700 18.07 14.93 -0.99
CA ILE A 700 16.78 14.39 -0.54
C ILE A 700 16.19 15.32 0.50
N LYS A 701 15.12 16.01 0.14
CA LYS A 701 14.40 17.00 0.93
C LYS A 701 13.07 16.42 1.43
N PHE A 702 12.48 17.06 2.42
CA PHE A 702 11.15 16.74 2.94
C PHE A 702 10.21 17.92 2.71
N TYR A 703 8.98 17.61 2.33
CA TYR A 703 7.88 18.55 2.28
C TYR A 703 6.81 18.16 3.30
N PHE A 704 6.30 19.18 4.00
CA PHE A 704 5.36 19.04 5.10
C PHE A 704 4.14 19.91 4.84
N ILE A 705 2.97 19.27 4.84
CA ILE A 705 1.65 19.89 4.85
C ILE A 705 0.94 19.38 6.11
N LEU A 706 0.36 20.30 6.88
CA LEU A 706 -0.49 19.99 8.03
C LEU A 706 -1.92 20.37 7.72
N ILE A 707 -2.86 19.43 7.85
CA ILE A 707 -4.30 19.72 7.88
C ILE A 707 -4.91 19.14 9.16
N ILE A 708 -5.18 20.05 10.11
CA ILE A 708 -6.08 19.96 11.29
C ILE A 708 -5.95 18.67 12.15
N THR A 709 -4.97 18.57 13.04
CA THR A 709 -5.08 19.08 14.43
C THR A 709 -3.68 19.19 15.05
N MET A 710 -3.40 20.32 15.71
CA MET A 710 -2.25 20.62 16.58
C MET A 710 -0.97 19.77 16.43
N TRP A 711 0.10 20.46 15.99
CA TRP A 711 1.53 20.10 16.08
C TRP A 711 2.07 19.22 14.95
N ASP A 712 2.53 19.89 13.88
CA ASP A 712 3.89 19.77 13.28
C ASP A 712 4.04 20.48 11.90
N GLY A 713 3.47 21.69 11.76
CA GLY A 713 3.43 22.46 10.51
C GLY A 713 4.77 23.04 10.06
N LEU A 714 5.09 22.96 8.76
CA LEU A 714 6.09 23.82 8.11
C LEU A 714 5.54 24.53 6.86
N TYR A 715 4.35 25.07 7.05
CA TYR A 715 3.91 26.35 6.50
C TYR A 715 4.21 27.46 7.54
N PRO A 716 4.39 28.77 7.21
CA PRO A 716 5.00 29.75 8.13
C PRO A 716 4.22 30.07 9.42
N LYS A 717 3.23 29.27 9.81
CA LYS A 717 2.46 29.41 11.05
C LYS A 717 3.10 28.70 12.26
N GLU A 718 3.82 27.57 12.10
CA GLU A 718 4.26 26.75 13.26
C GLU A 718 5.71 26.16 13.20
N PRO A 719 6.76 26.97 13.05
CA PRO A 719 8.08 26.50 12.63
C PRO A 719 8.96 25.78 13.67
N PHE A 720 8.42 25.42 14.83
CA PHE A 720 9.21 25.03 16.01
C PHE A 720 9.09 23.56 16.42
N HIS A 721 8.32 22.73 15.69
CA HIS A 721 7.99 21.39 16.16
C HIS A 721 8.68 20.23 15.42
N ASN A 722 9.58 20.50 14.46
CA ASN A 722 10.49 19.49 13.88
C ASN A 722 11.93 19.66 14.39
N PRO A 723 12.31 19.11 15.56
CA PRO A 723 13.66 19.24 16.10
C PRO A 723 14.70 18.35 15.38
N THR A 724 14.26 17.46 14.47
CA THR A 724 15.06 16.30 14.05
C THR A 724 15.55 16.39 12.61
N VAL A 725 14.80 17.01 11.69
CA VAL A 725 15.23 17.20 10.29
C VAL A 725 15.97 18.54 10.15
N PRO A 726 17.20 18.56 9.60
CA PRO A 726 17.90 19.80 9.34
C PRO A 726 17.11 20.74 8.40
N ARG A 727 17.05 22.03 8.73
CA ARG A 727 16.26 23.02 7.98
C ARG A 727 16.68 23.16 6.52
N HIS A 728 17.93 22.89 6.16
CA HIS A 728 18.37 22.92 4.75
C HIS A 728 17.84 21.74 3.91
N ARG A 729 17.24 20.74 4.56
CA ARG A 729 16.56 19.59 3.94
C ARG A 729 15.03 19.71 3.97
N VAL A 730 14.49 20.88 4.33
CA VAL A 730 13.05 21.13 4.29
C VAL A 730 12.73 22.12 3.17
N VAL A 731 11.67 21.85 2.42
CA VAL A 731 11.12 22.77 1.42
C VAL A 731 9.91 23.49 2.02
N ILE A 732 9.73 24.77 1.69
CA ILE A 732 8.46 25.45 1.91
C ILE A 732 7.67 25.32 0.62
N GLN A 733 6.47 24.78 0.65
CA GLN A 733 5.58 24.86 -0.52
C GLN A 733 4.26 25.49 -0.11
N ASN A 734 4.01 26.66 -0.72
CA ASN A 734 2.89 27.52 -0.39
C ASN A 734 1.55 27.10 -1.00
N ASP A 735 1.52 26.06 -1.84
CA ASP A 735 0.30 25.60 -2.50
C ASP A 735 0.22 24.08 -2.49
N ASP A 736 -0.97 23.57 -2.25
CA ASP A 736 -1.45 22.38 -2.94
C ASP A 736 -2.91 22.63 -3.36
N HIS A 737 -3.38 21.83 -4.31
CA HIS A 737 -4.72 22.02 -4.86
C HIS A 737 -5.83 21.64 -3.87
N ASP A 738 -5.58 20.66 -3.00
CA ASP A 738 -6.51 20.19 -1.97
C ASP A 738 -6.82 21.26 -0.90
N GLN A 739 -5.92 22.22 -0.70
CA GLN A 739 -6.05 23.28 0.29
C GLN A 739 -6.79 24.54 -0.18
N GLN A 740 -7.27 24.59 -1.42
CA GLN A 740 -8.02 25.76 -1.95
C GLN A 740 -9.44 25.90 -1.37
N ASN A 741 -9.86 24.92 -0.56
CA ASN A 741 -11.17 24.81 0.06
C ASN A 741 -11.37 25.78 1.24
N PRO A 742 -12.57 26.37 1.42
CA PRO A 742 -12.91 27.10 2.64
C PRO A 742 -12.73 26.25 3.90
N GLY A 743 -12.05 26.80 4.92
CA GLY A 743 -11.81 26.11 6.19
C GLY A 743 -10.53 25.27 6.24
N SER A 744 -9.79 25.12 5.13
CA SER A 744 -8.46 24.50 5.17
C SER A 744 -7.51 25.28 6.08
N SER A 745 -6.87 24.60 7.03
CA SER A 745 -5.93 25.22 8.00
C SER A 745 -4.70 25.83 7.36
N SER A 746 -4.32 25.37 6.17
CA SER A 746 -3.19 25.92 5.42
C SER A 746 -3.54 27.20 4.66
N ARG A 747 -4.83 27.43 4.35
CA ARG A 747 -5.31 28.65 3.70
C ARG A 747 -5.35 29.83 4.68
N ASP A 748 -5.76 29.58 5.92
CA ASP A 748 -5.96 30.62 6.92
C ASP A 748 -4.68 30.92 7.71
N MET A 749 -3.99 31.96 7.25
CA MET A 749 -2.77 32.48 7.87
C MET A 749 -3.05 33.56 8.93
N ASP A 750 -4.29 33.72 9.38
CA ASP A 750 -4.70 34.71 10.38
C ASP A 750 -4.09 36.10 10.10
N THR A 751 -3.41 36.69 11.09
CA THR A 751 -2.74 37.99 10.98
C THR A 751 -1.42 37.95 10.21
N PHE A 752 -0.94 36.76 9.81
CA PHE A 752 0.33 36.59 9.11
C PHE A 752 0.22 36.76 7.60
N GLY A 753 -0.99 36.70 7.03
CA GLY A 753 -1.20 36.89 5.60
C GLY A 753 -2.32 36.02 5.05
N CYS A 754 -2.19 35.68 3.78
CA CYS A 754 -3.05 34.70 3.13
C CYS A 754 -2.27 34.06 1.98
N VAL A 755 -2.58 32.79 1.77
CA VAL A 755 -2.04 31.99 0.68
C VAL A 755 -2.63 32.53 -0.60
N LEU A 756 -3.90 32.27 -0.90
CA LEU A 756 -4.53 32.77 -2.12
C LEU A 756 -5.19 34.14 -1.89
N VAL A 757 -5.33 34.94 -2.95
CA VAL A 757 -6.16 36.17 -2.94
C VAL A 757 -7.65 35.90 -2.72
N LYS A 758 -8.10 34.64 -2.73
CA LYS A 758 -9.48 34.24 -2.45
C LYS A 758 -9.91 34.69 -1.06
N ASN A 759 -10.80 35.68 -0.98
CA ASN A 759 -11.24 36.37 0.24
C ASN A 759 -10.10 37.09 0.99
N CYS A 760 -9.03 37.48 0.30
CA CYS A 760 -7.91 38.21 0.87
C CYS A 760 -7.50 39.40 -0.01
N SER A 761 -7.15 40.54 0.60
CA SER A 761 -6.69 41.69 -0.18
C SER A 761 -5.35 41.40 -0.86
N ILE A 762 -5.17 41.92 -2.08
CA ILE A 762 -3.93 41.81 -2.84
C ILE A 762 -2.72 42.29 -2.01
N SER A 763 -2.87 43.37 -1.23
CA SER A 763 -1.79 43.89 -0.39
C SER A 763 -1.37 42.92 0.72
N VAL A 764 -2.32 42.23 1.36
CA VAL A 764 -2.02 41.26 2.43
C VAL A 764 -1.31 40.04 1.85
N HIS A 765 -1.82 39.51 0.73
CA HIS A 765 -1.19 38.41 0.00
C HIS A 765 0.22 38.77 -0.51
N ARG A 766 0.38 39.94 -1.17
CA ARG A 766 1.68 40.42 -1.65
C ARG A 766 2.70 40.53 -0.51
N ASN A 767 2.30 41.09 0.62
CA ASN A 767 3.18 41.24 1.78
C ASN A 767 3.59 39.88 2.35
N PHE A 768 2.69 38.90 2.34
CA PHE A 768 2.98 37.53 2.73
C PHE A 768 4.04 36.88 1.81
N GLU A 769 3.86 36.99 0.50
CA GLU A 769 4.82 36.46 -0.49
C GLU A 769 6.18 37.18 -0.44
N ILE A 770 6.21 38.50 -0.19
CA ILE A 770 7.46 39.22 0.04
C ILE A 770 8.15 38.73 1.32
N ARG A 771 7.39 38.49 2.38
CA ARG A 771 7.92 37.96 3.65
C ARG A 771 8.53 36.58 3.45
N LEU A 772 7.96 35.74 2.59
CA LEU A 772 8.50 34.41 2.25
C LEU A 772 9.98 34.48 1.86
N PHE A 773 10.41 35.53 1.16
CA PHE A 773 11.80 35.69 0.70
C PHE A 773 12.67 36.56 1.61
N THR A 774 12.06 37.49 2.35
CA THR A 774 12.81 38.47 3.15
C THR A 774 13.02 38.03 4.59
N ASN A 775 11.98 37.50 5.24
CA ASN A 775 12.01 37.07 6.64
C ASN A 775 10.88 36.06 6.95
N PRO A 776 10.95 34.84 6.38
CA PRO A 776 9.97 33.79 6.67
C PRO A 776 10.02 33.39 8.14
N ASN A 777 8.86 33.02 8.69
CA ASN A 777 8.74 32.68 10.11
C ASN A 777 9.57 31.46 10.48
N GLY A 778 10.37 31.53 11.54
CA GLY A 778 11.16 30.41 12.06
C GLY A 778 12.52 30.19 11.41
N VAL A 779 12.85 30.99 10.40
CA VAL A 779 14.21 31.05 9.84
C VAL A 779 15.14 31.80 10.79
N THR A 780 16.30 31.20 11.03
CA THR A 780 17.41 31.81 11.77
C THR A 780 18.50 32.34 10.83
N ASP A 781 18.68 31.67 9.69
CA ASP A 781 19.57 32.09 8.62
C ASP A 781 18.83 31.99 7.28
N ASN A 782 18.34 33.13 6.78
CA ASN A 782 17.55 33.18 5.54
C ASN A 782 18.36 32.75 4.29
N ASN A 783 19.68 32.64 4.39
CA ASN A 783 20.48 32.11 3.30
C ASN A 783 20.54 30.58 3.27
N ASN A 784 20.46 29.91 4.41
CA ASN A 784 20.72 28.47 4.53
C ASN A 784 19.49 27.67 4.97
N ASP A 785 18.61 28.27 5.76
CA ASP A 785 17.35 27.65 6.16
C ASP A 785 16.34 27.69 5.00
N TRP A 786 15.74 26.52 4.71
CA TRP A 786 14.72 26.34 3.68
C TRP A 786 15.14 26.88 2.32
N PRO A 787 16.17 26.28 1.71
CA PRO A 787 16.78 26.80 0.50
C PRO A 787 15.87 26.62 -0.72
N ILE A 788 14.85 25.76 -0.65
CA ILE A 788 13.84 25.60 -1.71
C ILE A 788 12.51 26.17 -1.23
N ARG A 789 11.92 27.06 -2.02
CA ARG A 789 10.63 27.70 -1.73
C ARG A 789 9.72 27.62 -2.95
N PHE A 790 8.62 26.90 -2.85
CA PHE A 790 7.61 26.92 -3.88
C PHE A 790 6.70 28.10 -3.63
N ILE A 791 6.63 28.96 -4.64
CA ILE A 791 5.90 30.21 -4.58
C ILE A 791 4.58 30.03 -5.30
N LEU A 792 3.56 30.58 -4.69
CA LEU A 792 2.17 30.41 -5.07
C LEU A 792 1.86 30.99 -6.44
N SER A 793 0.74 30.55 -6.97
CA SER A 793 0.00 31.34 -7.94
C SER A 793 -0.72 32.53 -7.34
N SER A 794 -0.73 33.64 -8.05
CA SER A 794 -1.47 34.85 -7.67
C SER A 794 -2.99 34.76 -7.85
N TYR A 795 -3.52 33.63 -8.35
CA TYR A 795 -4.93 33.38 -8.65
C TYR A 795 -5.41 32.00 -8.14
N TYR A 796 -6.72 31.82 -7.91
CA TYR A 796 -7.33 30.60 -7.33
C TYR A 796 -8.30 29.89 -8.29
N HIS A 797 -8.49 28.57 -8.16
CA HIS A 797 -9.36 27.84 -9.07
C HIS A 797 -10.85 28.21 -8.89
N THR A 798 -11.53 28.55 -9.98
CA THR A 798 -12.90 29.09 -9.98
C THR A 798 -13.97 28.13 -10.51
N TYR A 799 -13.60 27.03 -11.17
CA TYR A 799 -14.53 26.09 -11.81
C TYR A 799 -14.98 24.92 -10.94
N GLY A 800 -14.91 25.06 -9.61
CA GLY A 800 -15.18 23.99 -8.65
C GLY A 800 -13.99 23.03 -8.52
N ASP A 801 -13.86 22.38 -7.35
CA ASP A 801 -12.58 21.84 -6.87
C ASP A 801 -12.16 20.50 -7.51
N LEU A 802 -12.77 20.10 -8.64
CA LEU A 802 -12.59 18.76 -9.19
C LEU A 802 -12.08 18.70 -10.63
N GLY A 803 -12.34 19.68 -11.50
CA GLY A 803 -11.96 19.57 -12.93
C GLY A 803 -10.72 20.37 -13.30
N ILE A 804 -10.12 20.04 -14.45
CA ILE A 804 -8.99 20.80 -15.04
C ILE A 804 -9.48 21.48 -16.33
N PRO A 805 -9.16 22.76 -16.58
CA PRO A 805 -9.54 23.46 -17.83
C PRO A 805 -8.77 23.01 -19.09
N ASP A 806 -8.44 21.74 -19.20
CA ASP A 806 -7.68 21.14 -20.31
C ASP A 806 -8.59 20.59 -21.42
N GLY A 807 -9.90 20.79 -21.30
CA GLY A 807 -10.92 20.25 -22.20
C GLY A 807 -11.27 18.79 -21.93
N LYS A 808 -10.49 18.06 -21.12
CA LYS A 808 -10.74 16.67 -20.73
C LYS A 808 -11.71 16.54 -19.55
N SER A 809 -11.95 17.63 -18.82
CA SER A 809 -13.01 17.74 -17.79
C SER A 809 -14.33 18.33 -18.30
N SER A 810 -14.54 18.38 -19.62
CA SER A 810 -15.82 18.81 -20.20
C SER A 810 -16.87 17.71 -20.14
N CYS A 811 -18.08 18.04 -19.68
CA CYS A 811 -19.22 17.10 -19.71
C CYS A 811 -19.64 16.71 -21.14
N ASN A 812 -19.17 17.42 -22.18
CA ASN A 812 -19.39 17.05 -23.58
C ASN A 812 -18.72 15.72 -23.95
N LEU A 813 -17.74 15.27 -23.18
CA LEU A 813 -17.06 13.98 -23.37
C LEU A 813 -17.84 12.80 -22.77
N CYS A 814 -18.96 13.08 -22.10
CA CYS A 814 -19.71 12.05 -21.41
C CYS A 814 -20.45 11.13 -22.40
N THR A 815 -20.35 9.83 -22.15
CA THR A 815 -21.14 8.81 -22.86
C THR A 815 -21.97 7.92 -21.94
N VAL A 816 -21.70 7.94 -20.62
CA VAL A 816 -22.36 7.09 -19.61
C VAL A 816 -22.83 7.94 -18.42
N MET A 817 -24.10 7.81 -18.03
CA MET A 817 -24.71 8.53 -16.89
C MET A 817 -24.54 10.06 -16.95
N CYS A 818 -24.70 10.65 -18.13
CA CYS A 818 -24.39 12.06 -18.40
C CYS A 818 -25.30 13.05 -17.68
N GLU A 819 -26.48 12.62 -17.26
CA GLU A 819 -27.39 13.37 -16.39
C GLU A 819 -26.77 13.72 -15.02
N THR A 820 -25.72 13.01 -14.60
CA THR A 820 -24.97 13.29 -13.36
C THR A 820 -23.84 14.30 -13.55
N CYS A 821 -23.46 14.63 -14.78
CA CYS A 821 -22.37 15.56 -15.05
C CYS A 821 -22.82 17.02 -14.85
N ARG A 822 -22.58 17.58 -13.65
CA ARG A 822 -23.03 18.93 -13.26
C ARG A 822 -21.90 19.94 -13.08
N LYS A 823 -20.65 19.48 -12.97
CA LYS A 823 -19.44 20.29 -12.76
C LYS A 823 -18.55 20.28 -14.02
N SER A 824 -19.13 20.68 -15.16
CA SER A 824 -18.38 20.74 -16.43
C SER A 824 -17.33 21.86 -16.40
N VAL A 825 -16.11 21.58 -16.82
CA VAL A 825 -15.06 22.59 -16.98
C VAL A 825 -14.74 22.78 -18.46
N PRO A 826 -14.88 24.00 -19.02
CA PRO A 826 -14.50 24.28 -20.41
C PRO A 826 -12.98 24.31 -20.56
N TYR A 827 -12.50 24.13 -21.79
CA TYR A 827 -11.10 24.36 -22.13
C TYR A 827 -10.75 25.85 -21.94
N ILE A 828 -9.61 26.12 -21.31
CA ILE A 828 -9.00 27.44 -21.16
C ILE A 828 -7.51 27.28 -21.41
N LYS A 829 -6.91 28.13 -22.26
CA LYS A 829 -5.47 28.10 -22.47
C LYS A 829 -4.73 28.48 -21.18
N ALA A 830 -3.77 27.66 -20.75
CA ALA A 830 -3.09 27.86 -19.47
C ALA A 830 -2.03 28.96 -19.54
N HIS A 831 -1.33 29.16 -20.66
CA HIS A 831 -0.40 30.27 -20.84
C HIS A 831 -1.12 31.55 -21.33
N GLU A 832 -0.88 32.67 -20.63
CA GLU A 832 -1.36 33.99 -21.02
C GLU A 832 -0.28 35.05 -20.77
N PRO A 833 0.46 35.48 -21.81
CA PRO A 833 1.66 36.29 -21.64
C PRO A 833 1.38 37.70 -21.10
N MET A 834 0.16 38.20 -21.29
CA MET A 834 -0.28 39.53 -20.86
C MET A 834 -1.04 39.53 -19.52
N ALA A 835 -1.24 38.37 -18.89
CA ALA A 835 -1.93 38.30 -17.61
C ALA A 835 -1.11 38.99 -16.51
N CYS A 836 -1.78 39.75 -15.65
CA CYS A 836 -1.18 40.27 -14.42
C CYS A 836 -1.35 39.25 -13.29
N ALA A 837 -0.61 39.42 -12.20
CA ALA A 837 -0.59 38.43 -11.11
C ALA A 837 -2.03 38.07 -10.65
N TYR A 838 -2.84 39.05 -10.27
CA TYR A 838 -4.07 38.78 -9.53
C TYR A 838 -5.33 38.68 -10.41
N VAL A 839 -5.18 38.27 -11.68
CA VAL A 839 -6.29 38.13 -12.64
C VAL A 839 -6.32 36.74 -13.27
N GLY A 840 -7.52 36.26 -13.61
CA GLY A 840 -7.68 34.98 -14.33
C GLY A 840 -9.05 34.34 -14.09
N ASN A 841 -9.29 33.21 -14.77
CA ASN A 841 -10.35 32.24 -14.50
C ASN A 841 -9.84 30.87 -14.98
N GLY A 842 -9.89 29.83 -14.14
CA GLY A 842 -9.32 28.51 -14.47
C GLY A 842 -7.97 28.25 -13.79
N TYR A 843 -6.88 28.27 -14.54
CA TYR A 843 -5.56 27.86 -14.05
C TYR A 843 -4.95 28.83 -13.02
N THR A 844 -4.23 28.26 -12.05
CA THR A 844 -3.24 28.98 -11.25
C THR A 844 -2.16 29.59 -12.16
N ARG A 845 -1.66 30.79 -11.86
CA ARG A 845 -0.72 31.57 -12.70
C ARG A 845 0.57 31.88 -11.96
N THR A 846 1.67 31.95 -12.69
CA THR A 846 2.95 32.43 -12.17
C THR A 846 2.84 33.83 -11.56
N HIS A 847 3.58 34.08 -10.48
CA HIS A 847 3.59 35.40 -9.86
C HIS A 847 4.21 36.45 -10.79
N ARG A 848 3.36 37.31 -11.34
CA ARG A 848 3.73 38.46 -12.19
C ARG A 848 3.72 39.78 -11.43
N ASP A 849 4.08 39.74 -10.14
CA ASP A 849 4.16 40.92 -9.29
C ASP A 849 5.62 41.34 -9.07
N ILE A 850 5.95 42.57 -9.46
CA ILE A 850 7.34 43.02 -9.48
C ILE A 850 7.98 43.12 -8.09
N PHE A 851 7.19 43.35 -7.03
CA PHE A 851 7.71 43.43 -5.67
C PHE A 851 8.04 42.04 -5.13
N VAL A 852 7.17 41.07 -5.38
CA VAL A 852 7.41 39.65 -5.05
C VAL A 852 8.61 39.12 -5.83
N ILE A 853 8.65 39.35 -7.14
CA ILE A 853 9.77 38.93 -7.99
C ILE A 853 11.09 39.54 -7.50
N ASN A 854 11.13 40.83 -7.17
CA ASN A 854 12.37 41.45 -6.70
C ASN A 854 12.77 40.99 -5.29
N ALA A 855 11.82 40.64 -4.41
CA ALA A 855 12.13 40.00 -3.13
C ALA A 855 12.78 38.63 -3.33
N MET A 856 12.22 37.80 -4.21
CA MET A 856 12.78 36.51 -4.62
C MET A 856 14.18 36.67 -5.22
N ARG A 857 14.36 37.63 -6.15
CA ARG A 857 15.65 37.91 -6.79
C ARG A 857 16.71 38.35 -5.79
N ALA A 858 16.36 39.24 -4.86
CA ALA A 858 17.27 39.68 -3.82
C ALA A 858 17.74 38.51 -2.94
N TRP A 859 16.82 37.63 -2.52
CA TRP A 859 17.15 36.40 -1.81
C TRP A 859 18.05 35.46 -2.63
N MET A 860 17.87 35.43 -3.94
CA MET A 860 18.71 34.70 -4.89
C MET A 860 19.99 35.45 -5.32
N LYS A 861 20.33 36.59 -4.69
CA LYS A 861 21.49 37.42 -5.05
C LYS A 861 21.51 37.87 -6.51
N LEU A 862 20.33 37.98 -7.13
CA LEU A 862 20.12 38.54 -8.45
C LEU A 862 19.87 40.04 -8.35
N THR A 863 20.28 40.79 -9.38
CA THR A 863 19.97 42.22 -9.47
C THR A 863 18.46 42.44 -9.62
N PRO A 864 17.89 43.50 -9.04
CA PRO A 864 16.49 43.87 -9.27
C PRO A 864 16.19 44.05 -10.76
N ILE A 865 14.96 43.77 -11.16
CA ILE A 865 14.46 43.89 -12.53
C ILE A 865 13.22 44.79 -12.58
N SER A 866 12.96 45.40 -13.74
CA SER A 866 11.76 46.20 -13.99
C SER A 866 10.63 45.36 -14.59
N GLY A 867 9.38 45.75 -14.36
CA GLY A 867 8.22 45.10 -15.00
C GLY A 867 8.27 45.19 -16.53
N VAL A 868 8.77 46.31 -17.08
CA VAL A 868 8.96 46.49 -18.54
C VAL A 868 9.93 45.46 -19.11
N SER A 869 11.05 45.21 -18.43
CA SER A 869 12.03 44.19 -18.83
C SER A 869 11.49 42.76 -18.80
N LEU A 870 10.44 42.53 -17.99
CA LEU A 870 9.75 41.24 -17.88
C LEU A 870 8.51 41.13 -18.78
N GLY A 871 8.18 42.16 -19.56
CA GLY A 871 6.96 42.17 -20.38
C GLY A 871 5.65 42.35 -19.59
N ILE A 872 5.74 42.80 -18.33
CA ILE A 872 4.60 43.03 -17.43
C ILE A 872 4.53 44.50 -16.98
N GLY A 873 5.05 45.43 -17.79
CA GLY A 873 5.05 46.86 -17.47
C GLY A 873 3.65 47.47 -17.35
N HIS A 874 2.64 46.83 -17.95
CA HIS A 874 1.23 47.20 -17.85
C HIS A 874 0.55 46.72 -16.56
N CYS A 875 1.21 45.88 -15.77
CA CYS A 875 0.68 45.35 -14.51
C CYS A 875 1.02 46.21 -13.28
N ALA A 876 1.60 47.40 -13.51
CA ALA A 876 2.10 48.31 -12.48
C ALA A 876 1.01 48.91 -11.59
#